data_AF-A0A813A019-F1
#
_entry.id   AF-A0A813A019-F1
#
_cell.length_a   1.000
_cell.length_b   1.000
_cell.length_c   1.000
_cell.angle_alpha   90.00
_cell.angle_beta   90.00
_cell.angle_gamma   90.00
#
_symmetry.space_group_name_H-M   'P 1'
#
loop_
_entity.id
_entity.type
_entity.pdbx_description
1 polymer ?
#
loop_
_entity_poly.entity_id
_entity_poly.type
_entity_poly.pdbx_seq_one_letter_code
_entity_poly.pdbx_strand_id
1 'polypeptide(L)'
;VCKNFDAIIVRCNPGQIKADGGDQGKFDDGMRALRKQDIQVWPAPDVMEFMGAKDALCKIADLKIGLEDTLAYYDPADFATGFKKTMAFQPRVIKQNRGSSGEGIWIIKLKSGDYCKSYGERSCSDDEMLDLMEANDNHSEEHTVGEFIEFCVSGRTSKSGTWTSKGVGKYLEGGKEAGGQLVDQRFCPRIVEGELRYNMVGDSLVGIIHKKPKEGGISAVGGTGSVYTYYGPNEKRFKNLTNNFLKEDLPKIMPALGLGEEPIPLWWTSDFINSSPEGTEAKDEKWIVGEFNCSCVGISKCLPAYCKDDTPNACYTDIPKKDLSEVKRISDLLGKKATDILVTEAKKRSKPAEAGQFFSDGPVDVSSLTKVVKDDQGLLPQPRKPRFKTALTGIYVRSQPGGGTDKSFNGHRYDSMAFANGIIQAGMSCQLINYVHQEHDKFFDVVKNFDAIIVRCNPGQIKADGGDQGKFDNGMRAIRKKGIQVWPAPDVMEFMGAKDALCKIATLNIGLEDTLAYYDPAVFATGFKKTMAFQPRVIKQMPGCTTNRGSSGEGIWIIKLKSGDYCKTYGERSCGDDEVLDLMEANDNHSEEHTVAEFIEFCVNGRTGKSGEWTSKGVGKYLEGGKEAGGQLVDQRFCPRIVEGELRYNMVADTLVGIIHKKPKEGGISAVGGTGSVYTFYGPKEKKFAGLTKSFLTDDLSKIMPCLGLESEPIPLWWTSDFINSSPPGTDPKDEKWIVGEFNCSCVGISKCLPACVTPEADKASYSDIPKKDMTEVKKIGSLLGRKAIGILSKGAAQERQDKQVESLKQILKSVSAEGNSSLVEKLMNWKRS
;
A
#
# COMPACT_ATOMS: atom_id res chain seq x y z
N VAL A 1 -2.90 17.33 2.30
CA VAL A 1 -2.61 17.40 3.74
C VAL A 1 -3.33 16.29 4.49
N CYS A 2 -4.66 16.30 4.61
CA CYS A 2 -5.40 15.30 5.41
C CYS A 2 -5.19 13.82 5.00
N LYS A 3 -4.87 13.54 3.73
CA LYS A 3 -4.57 12.19 3.23
C LYS A 3 -3.30 11.54 3.81
N ASN A 4 -2.46 12.33 4.48
CA ASN A 4 -1.20 11.85 5.06
C ASN A 4 -1.36 11.42 6.53
N PHE A 5 -2.56 11.50 7.10
CA PHE A 5 -2.84 11.09 8.48
C PHE A 5 -3.59 9.77 8.50
N ASP A 6 -3.35 8.95 9.53
CA ASP A 6 -4.10 7.71 9.76
C ASP A 6 -5.56 7.97 10.20
N ALA A 7 -5.80 9.12 10.84
CA ALA A 7 -7.11 9.55 11.26
C ALA A 7 -7.22 11.08 11.40
N ILE A 8 -8.45 11.59 11.38
CA ILE A 8 -8.80 13.00 11.56
C ILE A 8 -9.83 13.14 12.69
N ILE A 9 -9.59 14.05 13.64
CA ILE A 9 -10.57 14.46 14.64
C ILE A 9 -11.15 15.82 14.22
N VAL A 10 -12.44 15.86 13.97
CA VAL A 10 -13.15 17.07 13.54
C VAL A 10 -13.61 17.86 14.76
N ARG A 11 -13.17 19.13 14.84
CA ARG A 11 -13.54 20.09 15.88
C ARG A 11 -14.08 21.39 15.27
N CYS A 12 -14.97 21.26 14.30
CA CYS A 12 -15.72 22.37 13.67
C CYS A 12 -17.21 22.23 14.02
N ASN A 13 -17.83 23.22 14.68
CA ASN A 13 -19.26 23.14 14.97
C ASN A 13 -20.06 23.22 13.66
N PRO A 14 -21.19 22.50 13.56
CA PRO A 14 -22.12 22.68 12.45
C PRO A 14 -22.52 24.16 12.32
N GLY A 15 -22.47 24.68 11.09
CA GLY A 15 -22.81 26.07 10.80
C GLY A 15 -21.65 27.07 10.89
N GLN A 16 -20.56 26.76 11.60
CA GLN A 16 -19.40 27.67 11.66
C GLN A 16 -18.71 27.83 10.31
N ILE A 17 -18.60 26.76 9.52
CA ILE A 17 -18.04 26.82 8.17
C ILE A 17 -18.85 27.76 7.29
N LYS A 18 -20.19 27.70 7.37
CA LYS A 18 -21.09 28.60 6.62
C LYS A 18 -20.97 30.04 7.12
N ALA A 19 -20.87 30.24 8.43
CA ALA A 19 -20.70 31.58 9.02
C ALA A 19 -19.38 32.25 8.59
N ASP A 20 -18.33 31.46 8.34
CA ASP A 20 -17.05 31.91 7.77
C ASP A 20 -17.09 32.10 6.23
N GLY A 21 -18.25 31.90 5.59
CA GLY A 21 -18.43 32.01 4.14
C GLY A 21 -18.05 30.75 3.35
N GLY A 22 -17.77 29.64 4.03
CA GLY A 22 -17.47 28.34 3.43
C GLY A 22 -18.71 27.49 3.13
N ASP A 23 -18.46 26.34 2.49
CA ASP A 23 -19.48 25.34 2.15
C ASP A 23 -19.33 24.11 3.07
N GLN A 24 -20.32 23.90 3.94
CA GLN A 24 -20.37 22.76 4.86
C GLN A 24 -20.46 21.42 4.10
N GLY A 25 -21.27 21.34 3.04
CA GLY A 25 -21.44 20.12 2.25
C GLY A 25 -20.13 19.72 1.58
N LYS A 26 -19.40 20.70 1.03
CA LYS A 26 -18.06 20.46 0.46
C LYS A 26 -17.06 19.93 1.49
N PHE A 27 -17.11 20.43 2.73
CA PHE A 27 -16.26 19.92 3.82
C PHE A 27 -16.61 18.48 4.19
N ASP A 28 -17.91 18.21 4.37
CA ASP A 28 -18.42 16.89 4.75
C ASP A 28 -18.12 15.85 3.66
N ASP A 29 -18.30 16.21 2.39
CA ASP A 29 -17.94 15.34 1.26
C ASP A 29 -16.44 15.04 1.19
N GLY A 30 -15.60 16.03 1.52
CA GLY A 30 -14.16 15.82 1.68
C GLY A 30 -13.84 14.80 2.77
N MET A 31 -14.51 14.89 3.93
CA MET A 31 -14.34 13.93 5.03
C MET A 31 -14.89 12.54 4.69
N ARG A 32 -16.04 12.44 3.99
CA ARG A 32 -16.57 11.17 3.45
C ARG A 32 -15.60 10.56 2.44
N ALA A 33 -14.98 11.36 1.59
CA ALA A 33 -13.97 10.89 0.64
C ALA A 33 -12.71 10.35 1.35
N LEU A 34 -12.33 10.89 2.51
CA LEU A 34 -11.26 10.32 3.34
C LEU A 34 -11.67 8.99 3.96
N ARG A 35 -12.92 8.86 4.46
CA ARG A 35 -13.47 7.58 4.93
C ARG A 35 -13.43 6.50 3.85
N LYS A 36 -13.82 6.83 2.62
CA LYS A 36 -13.73 5.94 1.44
C LYS A 36 -12.29 5.55 1.06
N GLN A 37 -11.29 6.29 1.53
CA GLN A 37 -9.86 5.99 1.37
C GLN A 37 -9.29 5.30 2.62
N ASP A 38 -10.14 4.73 3.48
CA ASP A 38 -9.76 4.04 4.71
C ASP A 38 -9.02 4.92 5.73
N ILE A 39 -9.21 6.24 5.67
CA ILE A 39 -8.75 7.16 6.71
C ILE A 39 -9.89 7.35 7.70
N GLN A 40 -9.63 7.11 8.99
CA GLN A 40 -10.68 7.26 10.00
C GLN A 40 -10.99 8.74 10.26
N VAL A 41 -12.27 9.06 10.39
CA VAL A 41 -12.72 10.43 10.75
C VAL A 41 -13.62 10.32 11.97
N TRP A 42 -13.41 11.18 12.98
CA TRP A 42 -14.21 11.20 14.19
C TRP A 42 -14.71 12.60 14.58
N PRO A 43 -16.02 12.74 14.87
CA PRO A 43 -17.08 11.87 14.30
C PRO A 43 -17.04 11.93 12.77
N ALA A 44 -17.44 10.86 12.09
CA ALA A 44 -17.64 10.92 10.64
C ALA A 44 -18.84 11.85 10.32
N PRO A 45 -18.89 12.47 9.13
CA PRO A 45 -20.00 13.33 8.72
C PRO A 45 -21.37 12.68 8.92
N ASP A 46 -21.49 11.42 8.51
CA ASP A 46 -22.74 10.66 8.63
C ASP A 46 -23.11 10.41 10.10
N VAL A 47 -22.13 10.20 10.99
CA VAL A 47 -22.39 10.09 12.43
C VAL A 47 -22.92 11.41 12.99
N MET A 48 -22.34 12.56 12.61
CA MET A 48 -22.87 13.86 13.01
C MET A 48 -24.28 14.08 12.47
N GLU A 49 -24.52 13.66 11.24
CA GLU A 49 -25.78 13.86 10.53
C GLU A 49 -26.93 13.01 11.08
N PHE A 50 -26.68 11.74 11.39
CA PHE A 50 -27.74 10.83 11.83
C PHE A 50 -27.82 10.66 13.35
N MET A 51 -26.69 10.65 14.08
CA MET A 51 -26.71 10.54 15.54
C MET A 51 -26.98 11.89 16.21
N GLY A 52 -26.48 12.99 15.64
CA GLY A 52 -26.74 14.34 16.16
C GLY A 52 -28.12 14.90 15.81
N ALA A 53 -28.82 14.30 14.84
CA ALA A 53 -30.17 14.69 14.46
C ALA A 53 -31.21 14.27 15.52
N LYS A 54 -32.28 15.05 15.68
CA LYS A 54 -33.38 14.65 16.58
C LYS A 54 -34.12 13.40 16.10
N ASP A 55 -34.08 13.11 14.79
CA ASP A 55 -34.56 11.86 14.18
C ASP A 55 -34.03 10.60 14.87
N ALA A 56 -32.82 10.69 15.45
CA ALA A 56 -32.22 9.60 16.21
C ALA A 56 -33.17 9.06 17.28
N LEU A 57 -33.95 9.94 17.93
CA LEU A 57 -34.89 9.59 18.99
C LEU A 57 -36.03 8.69 18.50
N CYS A 58 -36.53 8.94 17.29
CA CYS A 58 -37.56 8.12 16.66
C CYS A 58 -37.01 6.74 16.30
N LYS A 59 -35.79 6.69 15.77
CA LYS A 59 -35.12 5.44 15.37
C LYS A 59 -34.79 4.51 16.54
N ILE A 60 -34.67 5.04 17.75
CA ILE A 60 -34.41 4.26 18.96
C ILE A 60 -35.61 4.14 19.89
N ALA A 61 -36.81 4.51 19.43
CA ALA A 61 -38.01 4.60 20.26
C ALA A 61 -38.32 3.30 21.04
N ASP A 62 -37.99 2.15 20.45
CA ASP A 62 -38.21 0.82 21.04
C ASP A 62 -37.09 0.35 21.99
N LEU A 63 -36.00 1.11 22.15
CA LEU A 63 -34.95 0.79 23.13
C LEU A 63 -35.40 1.14 24.56
N LYS A 64 -34.70 0.66 25.61
CA LYS A 64 -35.14 0.96 27.00
C LYS A 64 -35.06 2.44 27.34
N ILE A 65 -34.07 3.14 26.79
CA ILE A 65 -33.95 4.61 26.84
C ILE A 65 -34.83 5.32 25.80
N GLY A 66 -35.54 4.57 24.98
CA GLY A 66 -36.45 5.08 23.96
C GLY A 66 -37.84 5.40 24.53
N LEU A 67 -38.62 6.05 23.67
CA LEU A 67 -40.00 6.40 23.96
C LEU A 67 -40.86 6.13 22.74
N GLU A 68 -41.64 5.04 22.79
CA GLU A 68 -42.41 4.46 21.67
C GLU A 68 -43.36 5.45 20.98
N ASP A 69 -43.83 6.48 21.69
CA ASP A 69 -44.69 7.53 21.15
C ASP A 69 -43.92 8.75 20.62
N THR A 70 -42.67 8.56 20.19
CA THR A 70 -41.85 9.56 19.50
C THR A 70 -41.99 9.43 17.99
N LEU A 71 -42.51 10.49 17.35
CA LEU A 71 -42.84 10.50 15.91
C LEU A 71 -41.94 11.48 15.15
N ALA A 72 -41.68 11.19 13.87
CA ALA A 72 -40.99 12.09 12.95
C ALA A 72 -41.93 12.50 11.81
N TYR A 73 -41.88 13.77 11.43
CA TYR A 73 -42.64 14.32 10.31
C TYR A 73 -41.70 15.01 9.32
N TYR A 74 -41.92 14.74 8.03
CA TYR A 74 -41.10 15.26 6.93
C TYR A 74 -41.89 16.14 5.95
N ASP A 75 -43.21 16.09 6.00
CA ASP A 75 -44.09 16.97 5.22
C ASP A 75 -45.14 17.67 6.11
N PRO A 76 -45.64 18.83 5.68
CA PRO A 76 -46.58 19.62 6.46
C PRO A 76 -47.92 18.92 6.77
N ALA A 77 -48.42 18.07 5.88
CA ALA A 77 -49.75 17.47 6.01
C ALA A 77 -49.73 16.35 7.06
N ASP A 78 -48.69 15.52 7.04
CA ASP A 78 -48.46 14.48 8.03
C ASP A 78 -48.19 15.09 9.41
N PHE A 79 -47.40 16.16 9.47
CA PHE A 79 -47.19 16.91 10.72
C PHE A 79 -48.50 17.43 11.29
N ALA A 80 -49.29 18.17 10.49
CA ALA A 80 -50.55 18.74 10.96
C ALA A 80 -51.52 17.66 11.46
N THR A 81 -51.64 16.56 10.74
CA THR A 81 -52.53 15.45 11.10
C THR A 81 -52.05 14.70 12.34
N GLY A 82 -50.75 14.39 12.39
CA GLY A 82 -50.14 13.63 13.48
C GLY A 82 -50.09 14.43 14.78
N PHE A 83 -49.62 15.67 14.72
CA PHE A 83 -49.51 16.57 15.87
C PHE A 83 -50.87 16.81 16.54
N LYS A 84 -51.94 17.01 15.75
CA LYS A 84 -53.30 17.16 16.30
C LYS A 84 -53.75 15.93 17.09
N LYS A 85 -53.36 14.72 16.69
CA LYS A 85 -53.70 13.48 17.40
C LYS A 85 -52.87 13.29 18.67
N THR A 86 -51.56 13.55 18.60
CA THR A 86 -50.66 13.39 19.76
C THR A 86 -50.93 14.45 20.82
N MET A 87 -51.15 15.71 20.42
CA MET A 87 -51.45 16.83 21.33
C MET A 87 -52.79 16.65 22.04
N ALA A 88 -53.79 16.09 21.35
CA ALA A 88 -55.07 15.73 21.94
C ALA A 88 -54.99 14.67 23.04
N PHE A 89 -53.93 13.84 23.03
CA PHE A 89 -53.76 12.70 23.92
C PHE A 89 -52.92 13.03 25.16
N GLN A 90 -51.92 13.90 25.07
CA GLN A 90 -51.06 14.29 26.21
C GLN A 90 -50.10 15.44 25.84
N PRO A 91 -49.49 16.12 26.83
CA PRO A 91 -48.46 17.13 26.58
C PRO A 91 -47.28 16.64 25.71
N ARG A 92 -46.82 17.48 24.80
CA ARG A 92 -45.81 17.13 23.77
C ARG A 92 -44.58 18.03 23.83
N VAL A 93 -43.50 17.55 23.21
CA VAL A 93 -42.25 18.28 22.98
C VAL A 93 -41.93 18.19 21.50
N ILE A 94 -42.08 19.30 20.78
CA ILE A 94 -41.75 19.40 19.36
C ILE A 94 -40.31 19.90 19.22
N LYS A 95 -39.51 19.21 18.42
CA LYS A 95 -38.09 19.49 18.23
C LYS A 95 -37.79 19.64 16.75
N GLN A 96 -37.17 20.75 16.36
CA GLN A 96 -36.55 20.84 15.05
C GLN A 96 -35.38 19.85 14.92
N ASN A 97 -35.12 19.38 13.71
CA ASN A 97 -34.13 18.34 13.46
C ASN A 97 -32.71 18.72 13.89
N ARG A 98 -32.29 19.96 13.57
CA ARG A 98 -30.97 20.50 13.93
C ARG A 98 -31.13 21.85 14.58
N GLY A 99 -30.45 22.03 15.70
CA GLY A 99 -30.45 23.25 16.49
C GLY A 99 -29.45 23.12 17.62
N SER A 100 -29.08 24.24 18.24
CA SER A 100 -28.19 24.28 19.39
C SER A 100 -28.88 25.02 20.54
N SER A 101 -28.47 24.71 21.77
CA SER A 101 -28.89 25.46 22.96
C SER A 101 -30.41 25.59 23.14
N GLY A 102 -31.19 24.57 22.77
CA GLY A 102 -32.65 24.57 22.97
C GLY A 102 -33.47 25.35 21.95
N GLU A 103 -32.85 25.94 20.92
CA GLU A 103 -33.56 26.61 19.82
C GLU A 103 -34.49 25.63 19.10
N GLY A 104 -35.74 26.03 18.87
CA GLY A 104 -36.74 25.22 18.17
C GLY A 104 -37.11 23.91 18.87
N ILE A 105 -36.93 23.86 20.20
CA ILE A 105 -37.49 22.83 21.07
C ILE A 105 -38.63 23.47 21.87
N TRP A 106 -39.85 23.03 21.60
CA TRP A 106 -41.08 23.57 22.15
C TRP A 106 -41.75 22.56 23.07
N ILE A 107 -41.95 22.93 24.33
CA ILE A 107 -42.81 22.19 25.27
C ILE A 107 -44.22 22.72 25.10
N ILE A 108 -45.18 21.81 24.91
CA ILE A 108 -46.53 22.17 24.49
C ILE A 108 -47.56 21.47 25.37
N LYS A 109 -48.51 22.26 25.87
CA LYS A 109 -49.67 21.79 26.62
C LYS A 109 -50.93 22.40 26.04
N LEU A 110 -52.06 21.72 26.17
CA LEU A 110 -53.35 22.37 26.00
C LEU A 110 -53.56 23.37 27.14
N LYS A 111 -53.92 24.60 26.78
CA LYS A 111 -54.23 25.64 27.77
C LYS A 111 -55.55 25.35 28.49
N SER A 112 -56.50 24.75 27.78
CA SER A 112 -57.80 24.32 28.31
C SER A 112 -58.30 23.06 27.58
N GLY A 113 -59.16 22.30 28.24
CA GLY A 113 -59.70 21.04 27.72
C GLY A 113 -58.96 19.78 28.23
N ASP A 114 -59.65 18.65 28.20
CA ASP A 114 -59.13 17.38 28.70
C ASP A 114 -58.42 16.58 27.60
N TYR A 115 -57.33 15.91 27.97
CA TYR A 115 -56.69 14.93 27.11
C TYR A 115 -57.58 13.69 26.91
N CYS A 116 -57.59 13.11 25.71
CA CYS A 116 -58.36 11.88 25.46
C CYS A 116 -57.74 10.67 26.19
N LYS A 117 -58.56 9.66 26.48
CA LYS A 117 -58.13 8.50 27.28
C LYS A 117 -57.23 7.54 26.49
N SER A 118 -57.44 7.49 25.17
CA SER A 118 -56.69 6.62 24.28
C SER A 118 -56.15 7.37 23.06
N TYR A 119 -54.98 6.96 22.58
CA TYR A 119 -54.35 7.58 21.41
C TYR A 119 -55.23 7.43 20.17
N GLY A 120 -55.47 8.53 19.46
CA GLY A 120 -56.27 8.57 18.23
C GLY A 120 -57.79 8.67 18.44
N GLU A 121 -58.26 8.71 19.69
CA GLU A 121 -59.69 8.89 20.02
C GLU A 121 -60.23 10.27 19.59
N ARG A 122 -59.38 11.30 19.65
CA ARG A 122 -59.68 12.63 19.14
C ARG A 122 -58.46 13.24 18.45
N SER A 123 -58.71 14.29 17.68
CA SER A 123 -57.69 15.18 17.11
C SER A 123 -58.04 16.60 17.51
N CYS A 124 -57.04 17.43 17.83
CA CYS A 124 -57.30 18.83 18.13
C CYS A 124 -57.87 19.59 16.92
N SER A 125 -58.77 20.54 17.17
CA SER A 125 -59.17 21.54 16.18
C SER A 125 -58.14 22.66 16.08
N ASP A 126 -58.17 23.44 14.99
CA ASP A 126 -57.17 24.51 14.77
C ASP A 126 -57.30 25.68 15.76
N ASP A 127 -58.45 25.86 16.39
CA ASP A 127 -58.77 26.93 17.34
C ASP A 127 -58.48 26.56 18.81
N GLU A 128 -58.14 25.31 19.12
CA GLU A 128 -57.71 24.93 20.47
C GLU A 128 -56.42 25.68 20.86
N MET A 129 -56.41 26.24 22.08
CA MET A 129 -55.30 27.07 22.58
C MET A 129 -54.20 26.22 23.21
N LEU A 130 -52.95 26.55 22.86
CA LEU A 130 -51.74 25.93 23.39
C LEU A 130 -51.00 26.89 24.34
N ASP A 131 -50.43 26.32 25.39
CA ASP A 131 -49.40 26.93 26.23
C ASP A 131 -48.05 26.36 25.77
N LEU A 132 -47.20 27.24 25.23
CA LEU A 132 -45.96 26.90 24.54
C LEU A 132 -44.77 27.48 25.30
N MET A 133 -43.71 26.70 25.49
CA MET A 133 -42.45 27.19 26.05
C MET A 133 -41.26 26.76 25.18
N GLU A 134 -40.49 27.73 24.70
CA GLU A 134 -39.23 27.47 23.99
C GLU A 134 -38.10 27.16 24.99
N ALA A 135 -37.41 26.04 24.81
CA ALA A 135 -36.35 25.59 25.71
C ALA A 135 -35.07 26.46 25.66
N ASN A 136 -34.92 27.33 24.66
CA ASN A 136 -33.76 28.20 24.46
C ASN A 136 -33.53 29.12 25.68
N ASP A 137 -34.58 29.84 26.08
CA ASP A 137 -34.54 30.80 27.18
C ASP A 137 -35.74 30.71 28.12
N ASN A 138 -36.53 29.64 28.05
CA ASN A 138 -37.80 29.45 28.77
C ASN A 138 -38.87 30.49 28.39
N HIS A 139 -38.77 31.12 27.22
CA HIS A 139 -39.80 32.03 26.73
C HIS A 139 -41.13 31.29 26.54
N SER A 140 -42.21 31.85 27.08
CA SER A 140 -43.55 31.26 27.00
C SER A 140 -44.46 32.12 26.15
N GLU A 141 -45.23 31.49 25.26
CA GLU A 141 -46.19 32.13 24.36
C GLU A 141 -47.46 31.28 24.30
N GLU A 142 -48.57 31.91 23.90
CA GLU A 142 -49.84 31.21 23.72
C GLU A 142 -50.31 31.38 22.28
N HIS A 143 -50.57 30.26 21.62
CA HIS A 143 -51.02 30.24 20.23
C HIS A 143 -52.06 29.14 20.02
N THR A 144 -52.90 29.30 19.02
CA THR A 144 -53.78 28.23 18.59
C THR A 144 -53.00 27.09 17.93
N VAL A 145 -53.58 25.89 17.90
CA VAL A 145 -53.00 24.73 17.19
C VAL A 145 -52.69 25.08 15.73
N GLY A 146 -53.60 25.78 15.04
CA GLY A 146 -53.41 26.21 13.66
C GLY A 146 -52.24 27.18 13.48
N GLU A 147 -52.11 28.17 14.36
CA GLU A 147 -51.01 29.13 14.35
C GLU A 147 -49.64 28.47 14.58
N PHE A 148 -49.57 27.51 15.51
CA PHE A 148 -48.33 26.78 15.78
C PHE A 148 -47.92 25.87 14.61
N ILE A 149 -48.89 25.22 13.97
CA ILE A 149 -48.62 24.41 12.76
C ILE A 149 -48.07 25.30 11.64
N GLU A 150 -48.72 26.45 11.38
CA GLU A 150 -48.26 27.41 10.38
C GLU A 150 -46.87 27.96 10.72
N PHE A 151 -46.57 28.25 11.99
CA PHE A 151 -45.24 28.67 12.43
C PHE A 151 -44.18 27.62 12.13
N CYS A 152 -44.46 26.36 12.45
CA CYS A 152 -43.54 25.25 12.18
C CYS A 152 -43.28 25.02 10.69
N VAL A 153 -44.29 25.24 9.84
CA VAL A 153 -44.22 24.98 8.38
C VAL A 153 -43.66 26.19 7.63
N SER A 154 -44.20 27.38 7.88
CA SER A 154 -44.02 28.59 7.09
C SER A 154 -43.31 29.71 7.86
N GLY A 155 -43.03 29.52 9.15
CA GLY A 155 -42.41 30.52 10.00
C GLY A 155 -43.37 31.63 10.39
N ARG A 156 -42.80 32.81 10.66
CA ARG A 156 -43.57 33.99 11.04
C ARG A 156 -44.31 34.56 9.81
N THR A 157 -45.60 34.27 9.72
CA THR A 157 -46.53 34.78 8.71
C THR A 157 -47.71 35.47 9.40
N SER A 158 -48.56 36.16 8.63
CA SER A 158 -49.81 36.70 9.18
C SER A 158 -50.76 35.62 9.71
N LYS A 159 -50.61 34.37 9.24
CA LYS A 159 -51.43 33.22 9.66
C LYS A 159 -50.87 32.50 10.88
N SER A 160 -49.57 32.63 11.16
CA SER A 160 -48.96 32.05 12.36
C SER A 160 -49.19 32.89 13.62
N GLY A 161 -49.77 34.08 13.49
CA GLY A 161 -49.84 35.06 14.58
C GLY A 161 -48.51 35.77 14.85
N THR A 162 -48.44 36.50 15.97
CA THR A 162 -47.27 37.31 16.36
C THR A 162 -46.38 36.53 17.32
N TRP A 163 -45.13 36.27 16.94
CA TRP A 163 -44.14 35.52 17.73
C TRP A 163 -43.04 36.44 18.26
N THR A 164 -42.69 36.29 19.54
CA THR A 164 -41.64 37.06 20.24
C THR A 164 -40.46 36.24 20.73
N SER A 165 -40.55 34.91 20.64
CA SER A 165 -39.46 33.94 20.81
C SER A 165 -38.23 34.20 19.92
N LYS A 166 -37.14 33.49 20.20
CA LYS A 166 -35.94 33.51 19.35
C LYS A 166 -36.08 32.60 18.14
N GLY A 167 -36.72 31.44 18.31
CA GLY A 167 -37.03 30.54 17.20
C GLY A 167 -37.84 31.24 16.10
N VAL A 168 -37.51 30.96 14.84
CA VAL A 168 -38.15 31.61 13.67
C VAL A 168 -39.13 30.70 12.92
N GLY A 169 -39.30 29.46 13.37
CA GLY A 169 -40.14 28.46 12.71
C GLY A 169 -39.50 27.91 11.43
N LYS A 170 -40.32 27.45 10.47
CA LYS A 170 -39.88 26.90 9.16
C LYS A 170 -39.04 25.62 9.24
N TYR A 171 -39.35 24.74 10.18
CA TYR A 171 -38.55 23.54 10.44
C TYR A 171 -38.65 22.47 9.35
N LEU A 172 -39.60 22.61 8.41
CA LEU A 172 -39.77 21.72 7.25
C LEU A 172 -39.31 22.36 5.91
N GLU A 173 -38.74 23.57 5.94
CA GLU A 173 -38.32 24.30 4.74
C GLU A 173 -37.23 23.54 3.95
N GLY A 174 -37.35 23.51 2.62
CA GLY A 174 -36.45 22.76 1.74
C GLY A 174 -36.71 21.25 1.68
N GLY A 175 -37.64 20.73 2.49
CA GLY A 175 -38.02 19.32 2.50
C GLY A 175 -36.96 18.40 3.09
N LYS A 176 -37.25 17.09 3.08
CA LYS A 176 -36.41 16.05 3.72
C LYS A 176 -34.96 16.06 3.24
N GLU A 177 -34.72 16.28 1.95
CA GLU A 177 -33.36 16.31 1.37
C GLU A 177 -32.53 17.48 1.88
N ALA A 178 -33.16 18.61 2.21
CA ALA A 178 -32.50 19.75 2.85
C ALA A 178 -32.39 19.63 4.38
N GLY A 179 -32.85 18.50 4.95
CA GLY A 179 -32.86 18.25 6.39
C GLY A 179 -34.12 18.72 7.12
N GLY A 180 -35.14 19.20 6.38
CA GLY A 180 -36.43 19.62 6.93
C GLY A 180 -37.15 18.47 7.61
N GLN A 181 -37.35 18.59 8.93
CA GLN A 181 -37.95 17.56 9.76
C GLN A 181 -38.35 18.10 11.15
N LEU A 182 -39.45 17.57 11.68
CA LEU A 182 -39.88 17.75 13.07
C LEU A 182 -39.94 16.41 13.81
N VAL A 183 -39.55 16.43 15.07
CA VAL A 183 -39.73 15.30 16.00
C VAL A 183 -40.73 15.68 17.07
N ASP A 184 -41.72 14.82 17.27
CA ASP A 184 -42.77 14.96 18.26
C ASP A 184 -42.60 13.87 19.33
N GLN A 185 -42.21 14.29 20.54
CA GLN A 185 -41.97 13.40 21.67
C GLN A 185 -42.93 13.71 22.82
N ARG A 186 -43.33 12.71 23.61
CA ARG A 186 -44.11 12.96 24.83
C ARG A 186 -43.31 13.80 25.84
N PHE A 187 -43.97 14.76 26.47
CA PHE A 187 -43.39 15.52 27.58
C PHE A 187 -43.23 14.66 28.83
N CYS A 188 -42.05 14.72 29.45
CA CYS A 188 -41.73 14.00 30.69
C CYS A 188 -41.73 14.99 31.88
N PRO A 189 -42.73 14.98 32.77
CA PRO A 189 -42.90 16.02 33.79
C PRO A 189 -41.74 16.14 34.79
N ARG A 190 -41.03 15.05 35.07
CA ARG A 190 -39.89 15.03 36.01
C ARG A 190 -38.64 15.70 35.45
N ILE A 191 -38.68 16.34 34.28
CA ILE A 191 -37.61 17.22 33.79
C ILE A 191 -37.26 18.34 34.79
N VAL A 192 -38.21 18.78 35.61
CA VAL A 192 -38.01 19.76 36.70
C VAL A 192 -37.08 19.24 37.80
N GLU A 193 -36.94 17.92 37.93
CA GLU A 193 -35.96 17.29 38.83
C GLU A 193 -34.54 17.33 38.27
N GLY A 194 -34.41 17.58 36.97
CA GLY A 194 -33.17 17.78 36.24
C GLY A 194 -32.83 16.65 35.27
N GLU A 195 -32.05 17.02 34.27
CA GLU A 195 -31.55 16.15 33.22
C GLU A 195 -30.20 15.55 33.60
N LEU A 196 -29.96 14.29 33.25
CA LEU A 196 -28.65 13.65 33.40
C LEU A 196 -27.90 13.64 32.07
N ARG A 197 -26.78 14.36 31.99
CA ARG A 197 -25.84 14.27 30.89
C ARG A 197 -24.75 13.25 31.20
N TYR A 198 -24.69 12.20 30.42
CA TYR A 198 -23.64 11.20 30.46
C TYR A 198 -22.51 11.60 29.51
N ASN A 199 -21.31 11.81 30.05
CA ASN A 199 -20.12 12.10 29.25
C ASN A 199 -19.43 10.81 28.86
N MET A 200 -19.28 10.59 27.55
CA MET A 200 -18.84 9.32 26.99
C MET A 200 -17.53 9.47 26.23
N VAL A 201 -16.62 8.52 26.45
CA VAL A 201 -15.43 8.31 25.62
C VAL A 201 -15.55 6.97 24.92
N GLY A 202 -15.91 6.98 23.64
CA GLY A 202 -16.32 5.77 22.95
C GLY A 202 -17.54 5.15 23.65
N ASP A 203 -17.38 3.91 24.10
CA ASP A 203 -18.37 3.14 24.86
C ASP A 203 -18.29 3.35 26.40
N SER A 204 -17.37 4.19 26.88
CA SER A 204 -17.02 4.28 28.29
C SER A 204 -17.57 5.55 28.93
N LEU A 205 -18.38 5.40 29.98
CA LEU A 205 -18.85 6.53 30.79
C LEU A 205 -17.69 7.09 31.63
N VAL A 206 -17.44 8.39 31.52
CA VAL A 206 -16.35 9.06 32.26
C VAL A 206 -16.84 10.03 33.33
N GLY A 207 -18.11 10.45 33.29
CA GLY A 207 -18.72 11.31 34.29
C GLY A 207 -20.18 11.60 33.98
N ILE A 208 -20.93 11.97 35.02
CA ILE A 208 -22.36 12.29 34.93
C ILE A 208 -22.54 13.74 35.40
N ILE A 209 -23.34 14.52 34.68
CA ILE A 209 -23.72 15.87 35.06
C ILE A 209 -25.22 15.88 35.27
N HIS A 210 -25.68 16.20 36.47
CA HIS A 210 -27.09 16.46 36.75
C HIS A 210 -27.33 17.96 36.61
N LYS A 211 -28.13 18.33 35.61
CA LYS A 211 -28.49 19.71 35.31
C LYS A 211 -29.91 19.95 35.79
N LYS A 212 -30.06 20.63 36.92
CA LYS A 212 -31.37 20.98 37.45
C LYS A 212 -31.76 22.38 36.98
N PRO A 213 -32.94 22.56 36.34
CA PRO A 213 -33.45 23.89 36.02
C PRO A 213 -33.50 24.80 37.24
N LYS A 214 -33.46 26.12 37.02
CA LYS A 214 -33.78 27.09 38.07
C LYS A 214 -35.19 26.81 38.61
N GLU A 215 -35.44 27.08 39.88
CA GLU A 215 -36.77 26.98 40.48
C GLU A 215 -37.83 27.72 39.63
N GLY A 216 -38.92 27.03 39.31
CA GLY A 216 -39.99 27.52 38.41
C GLY A 216 -39.69 27.38 36.90
N GLY A 217 -38.47 27.00 36.52
CA GLY A 217 -38.07 26.76 35.12
C GLY A 217 -38.12 25.29 34.72
N ILE A 218 -38.10 25.05 33.41
CA ILE A 218 -38.19 23.68 32.83
C ILE A 218 -36.94 23.36 31.98
N SER A 219 -36.25 24.36 31.40
CA SER A 219 -35.01 24.18 30.66
C SER A 219 -33.77 24.22 31.53
N ALA A 220 -32.82 23.31 31.26
CA ALA A 220 -31.51 23.25 31.90
C ALA A 220 -30.34 23.73 31.02
N VAL A 221 -30.64 24.50 29.96
CA VAL A 221 -29.66 25.03 29.00
C VAL A 221 -28.71 26.04 29.67
N GLY A 222 -27.46 26.11 29.21
CA GLY A 222 -26.46 27.04 29.76
C GLY A 222 -26.92 28.50 29.69
N GLY A 223 -26.80 29.23 30.80
CA GLY A 223 -27.24 30.63 30.90
C GLY A 223 -28.64 30.84 31.50
N THR A 224 -29.42 29.77 31.73
CA THR A 224 -30.78 29.83 32.30
C THR A 224 -30.83 29.92 33.84
N GLY A 225 -29.67 29.93 34.52
CA GLY A 225 -29.58 29.88 35.99
C GLY A 225 -29.68 28.47 36.58
N SER A 226 -29.47 27.45 35.76
CA SER A 226 -29.50 26.03 36.18
C SER A 226 -28.36 25.66 37.13
N VAL A 227 -28.62 24.70 38.02
CA VAL A 227 -27.65 24.17 38.97
C VAL A 227 -27.05 22.87 38.42
N TYR A 228 -25.71 22.82 38.35
CA TYR A 228 -24.97 21.68 37.81
C TYR A 228 -24.28 20.91 38.94
N THR A 229 -24.62 19.63 39.09
CA THR A 229 -23.93 18.72 40.00
C THR A 229 -23.14 17.68 39.21
N TYR A 230 -21.87 17.48 39.57
CA TYR A 230 -20.96 16.57 38.87
C TYR A 230 -20.76 15.31 39.69
N TYR A 231 -20.97 14.16 39.05
CA TYR A 231 -20.78 12.84 39.65
C TYR A 231 -19.78 12.02 38.83
N GLY A 232 -19.13 11.06 39.51
CA GLY A 232 -18.28 10.08 38.86
C GLY A 232 -19.08 9.03 38.07
N PRO A 233 -18.42 8.23 37.22
CA PRO A 233 -19.08 7.24 36.38
C PRO A 233 -19.69 6.05 37.16
N ASN A 234 -19.32 5.88 38.44
CA ASN A 234 -19.78 4.79 39.30
C ASN A 234 -20.85 5.24 40.32
N GLU A 235 -21.53 6.37 40.07
CA GLU A 235 -22.53 6.92 40.98
C GLU A 235 -23.68 5.91 41.21
N LYS A 236 -23.89 5.53 42.47
CA LYS A 236 -24.88 4.50 42.85
C LYS A 236 -26.30 4.98 42.59
N ARG A 237 -26.56 6.28 42.73
CA ARG A 237 -27.90 6.86 42.53
C ARG A 237 -28.48 6.57 41.15
N PHE A 238 -27.64 6.53 40.12
CA PHE A 238 -28.06 6.34 38.73
C PHE A 238 -27.76 4.94 38.20
N LYS A 239 -27.42 4.00 39.08
CA LYS A 239 -26.97 2.64 38.70
C LYS A 239 -27.96 1.90 37.81
N ASN A 240 -29.28 2.10 38.01
CA ASN A 240 -30.30 1.48 37.16
C ASN A 240 -30.19 1.96 35.71
N LEU A 241 -30.22 3.28 35.49
CA LEU A 241 -29.99 3.89 34.18
C LEU A 241 -28.63 3.50 33.61
N THR A 242 -27.55 3.63 34.38
CA THR A 242 -26.19 3.31 33.90
C THR A 242 -26.09 1.87 33.40
N ASN A 243 -26.67 0.90 34.12
CA ASN A 243 -26.64 -0.50 33.69
C ASN A 243 -27.48 -0.73 32.44
N ASN A 244 -28.72 -0.24 32.40
CA ASN A 244 -29.59 -0.42 31.25
C ASN A 244 -28.98 0.24 30.01
N PHE A 245 -28.50 1.47 30.13
CA PHE A 245 -27.89 2.20 29.01
C PHE A 245 -26.62 1.52 28.51
N LEU A 246 -25.61 1.31 29.37
CA LEU A 246 -24.30 0.84 28.91
C LEU A 246 -24.31 -0.62 28.43
N LYS A 247 -25.15 -1.48 29.02
CA LYS A 247 -25.16 -2.91 28.71
C LYS A 247 -26.19 -3.30 27.66
N GLU A 248 -27.38 -2.69 27.71
CA GLU A 248 -28.50 -3.12 26.87
C GLU A 248 -28.65 -2.26 25.61
N ASP A 249 -28.62 -0.94 25.76
CA ASP A 249 -29.01 -0.03 24.67
C ASP A 249 -27.83 0.48 23.87
N LEU A 250 -26.72 0.81 24.53
CA LEU A 250 -25.53 1.39 23.90
C LEU A 250 -25.03 0.60 22.68
N PRO A 251 -24.94 -0.76 22.71
CA PRO A 251 -24.54 -1.55 21.54
C PRO A 251 -25.54 -1.48 20.36
N LYS A 252 -26.80 -1.10 20.62
CA LYS A 252 -27.89 -1.08 19.63
C LYS A 252 -28.10 0.27 18.97
N ILE A 253 -27.57 1.35 19.56
CA ILE A 253 -27.75 2.73 19.04
C ILE A 253 -27.22 2.86 17.62
N MET A 254 -25.94 2.58 17.38
CA MET A 254 -25.34 2.76 16.04
C MET A 254 -26.06 1.91 14.96
N PRO A 255 -26.37 0.61 15.19
CA PRO A 255 -27.22 -0.16 14.28
C PRO A 255 -28.60 0.44 14.01
N ALA A 256 -29.33 0.88 15.05
CA ALA A 256 -30.67 1.47 14.91
C ALA A 256 -30.64 2.76 14.07
N LEU A 257 -29.53 3.48 14.10
CA LEU A 257 -29.32 4.69 13.30
C LEU A 257 -28.89 4.41 11.85
N GLY A 258 -28.73 3.15 11.45
CA GLY A 258 -28.18 2.78 10.14
C GLY A 258 -26.65 2.97 10.03
N LEU A 259 -25.97 3.10 11.17
CA LEU A 259 -24.55 3.39 11.29
C LEU A 259 -23.76 2.22 11.90
N GLY A 260 -24.24 0.98 11.77
CA GLY A 260 -23.63 -0.20 12.41
C GLY A 260 -22.17 -0.46 12.03
N GLU A 261 -21.72 0.06 10.88
CA GLU A 261 -20.33 -0.05 10.41
C GLU A 261 -19.43 1.10 10.88
N GLU A 262 -20.01 2.20 11.39
CA GLU A 262 -19.23 3.31 11.95
C GLU A 262 -18.96 3.10 13.44
N PRO A 263 -17.76 3.42 13.94
CA PRO A 263 -17.50 3.41 15.37
C PRO A 263 -18.30 4.50 16.07
N ILE A 264 -18.70 4.23 17.31
CA ILE A 264 -19.28 5.23 18.19
C ILE A 264 -18.29 6.41 18.39
N PRO A 265 -18.76 7.67 18.53
CA PRO A 265 -17.87 8.83 18.64
C PRO A 265 -16.85 8.74 19.78
N LEU A 266 -15.68 9.35 19.58
CA LEU A 266 -14.61 9.38 20.60
C LEU A 266 -14.97 10.24 21.82
N TRP A 267 -15.71 11.33 21.63
CA TRP A 267 -16.23 12.19 22.69
C TRP A 267 -17.63 12.64 22.34
N TRP A 268 -18.60 12.27 23.16
CA TRP A 268 -20.01 12.56 22.94
C TRP A 268 -20.78 12.52 24.26
N THR A 269 -22.03 12.98 24.23
CA THR A 269 -22.91 12.93 25.40
C THR A 269 -24.29 12.41 25.04
N SER A 270 -24.95 11.82 26.03
CA SER A 270 -26.37 11.48 25.98
C SER A 270 -27.06 12.11 27.18
N ASP A 271 -28.18 12.76 26.92
CA ASP A 271 -28.90 13.56 27.91
C ASP A 271 -30.24 12.89 28.21
N PHE A 272 -30.47 12.53 29.48
CA PHE A 272 -31.58 11.70 29.93
C PHE A 272 -32.55 12.45 30.83
N ILE A 273 -33.83 12.14 30.65
CA ILE A 273 -34.96 12.69 31.41
C ILE A 273 -35.70 11.54 32.09
N ASN A 274 -36.07 11.71 33.36
CA ASN A 274 -36.87 10.71 34.04
C ASN A 274 -38.31 10.76 33.54
N SER A 275 -38.80 9.63 33.03
CA SER A 275 -40.15 9.51 32.46
C SER A 275 -41.13 8.78 33.39
N SER A 276 -40.66 8.32 34.54
CA SER A 276 -41.47 7.56 35.50
C SER A 276 -42.44 8.48 36.23
N PRO A 277 -43.54 7.94 36.79
CA PRO A 277 -44.36 8.66 37.74
C PRO A 277 -43.54 9.20 38.93
N GLU A 278 -43.99 10.30 39.52
CA GLU A 278 -43.43 10.82 40.77
C GLU A 278 -43.54 9.76 41.89
N GLY A 279 -42.52 9.67 42.74
CA GLY A 279 -42.46 8.67 43.81
C GLY A 279 -41.99 7.27 43.38
N THR A 280 -41.70 7.03 42.09
CA THR A 280 -41.10 5.77 41.62
C THR A 280 -39.74 5.54 42.28
N GLU A 281 -39.51 4.34 42.84
CA GLU A 281 -38.21 3.99 43.43
C GLU A 281 -37.09 4.00 42.39
N ALA A 282 -35.88 4.46 42.77
CA ALA A 282 -34.74 4.60 41.86
C ALA A 282 -34.38 3.33 41.04
N LYS A 283 -34.70 2.14 41.57
CA LYS A 283 -34.47 0.85 40.90
C LYS A 283 -35.48 0.57 39.76
N ASP A 284 -36.64 1.21 39.82
CA ASP A 284 -37.75 1.04 38.88
C ASP A 284 -37.91 2.25 37.94
N GLU A 285 -37.09 3.29 38.13
CA GLU A 285 -37.13 4.48 37.27
C GLU A 285 -36.78 4.17 35.81
N LYS A 286 -37.64 4.62 34.89
CA LYS A 286 -37.40 4.68 33.45
C LYS A 286 -36.89 6.06 33.05
N TRP A 287 -35.69 6.08 32.49
CA TRP A 287 -35.03 7.26 31.95
C TRP A 287 -35.01 7.19 30.43
N ILE A 288 -35.44 8.26 29.77
CA ILE A 288 -35.49 8.37 28.32
C ILE A 288 -34.45 9.36 27.82
N VAL A 289 -33.89 9.12 26.64
CA VAL A 289 -32.94 10.05 26.04
C VAL A 289 -33.68 11.21 25.35
N GLY A 290 -33.29 12.43 25.70
CA GLY A 290 -33.78 13.66 25.09
C GLY A 290 -32.94 14.11 23.90
N GLU A 291 -31.64 13.79 23.89
CA GLU A 291 -30.71 14.05 22.79
C GLU A 291 -29.38 13.30 22.88
N PHE A 292 -28.72 13.18 21.73
CA PHE A 292 -27.30 12.84 21.61
C PHE A 292 -26.52 14.03 21.07
N ASN A 293 -25.38 14.33 21.68
CA ASN A 293 -24.46 15.34 21.17
C ASN A 293 -23.13 14.68 20.80
N CYS A 294 -22.76 14.70 19.52
CA CYS A 294 -21.55 14.05 19.02
C CYS A 294 -20.62 14.98 18.22
N SER A 295 -21.03 16.22 17.93
CA SER A 295 -20.19 17.21 17.26
C SER A 295 -19.67 18.24 18.26
N CYS A 296 -18.35 18.39 18.33
CA CYS A 296 -17.66 19.47 19.05
C CYS A 296 -18.06 19.68 20.52
N VAL A 297 -18.52 18.63 21.18
CA VAL A 297 -18.97 18.71 22.57
C VAL A 297 -17.83 19.22 23.47
N GLY A 298 -18.15 20.20 24.33
CA GLY A 298 -17.21 20.76 25.28
C GLY A 298 -16.93 19.83 26.46
N ILE A 299 -15.71 19.89 27.00
CA ILE A 299 -15.37 19.27 28.28
C ILE A 299 -15.59 20.35 29.35
N SER A 300 -16.56 20.16 30.26
CA SER A 300 -16.94 21.21 31.23
C SER A 300 -15.78 21.68 32.11
N LYS A 301 -14.82 20.80 32.40
CA LYS A 301 -13.61 21.14 33.16
C LYS A 301 -12.66 22.09 32.42
N CYS A 302 -12.81 22.23 31.10
CA CYS A 302 -12.07 23.19 30.28
C CYS A 302 -12.78 24.53 30.11
N LEU A 303 -13.94 24.77 30.75
CA LEU A 303 -14.64 26.06 30.66
C LEU A 303 -13.79 27.29 31.04
N PRO A 304 -12.81 27.22 31.95
CA PRO A 304 -11.91 28.35 32.20
C PRO A 304 -11.05 28.76 31.00
N ALA A 305 -10.85 27.87 30.02
CA ALA A 305 -10.14 28.15 28.77
C ALA A 305 -11.05 28.69 27.65
N TYR A 306 -12.31 29.00 27.96
CA TYR A 306 -13.30 29.51 27.00
C TYR A 306 -13.25 31.04 26.94
N CYS A 307 -12.99 31.59 25.76
CA CYS A 307 -13.00 33.04 25.53
C CYS A 307 -14.40 33.63 25.74
N LYS A 308 -14.47 34.72 26.49
CA LYS A 308 -15.65 35.57 26.66
C LYS A 308 -15.25 37.03 26.54
N ASP A 309 -16.22 37.94 26.47
CA ASP A 309 -15.96 39.38 26.41
C ASP A 309 -15.05 39.88 27.55
N ASP A 310 -15.19 39.32 28.75
CA ASP A 310 -14.39 39.64 29.93
C ASP A 310 -13.06 38.86 30.01
N THR A 311 -12.91 37.81 29.22
CA THR A 311 -11.76 36.90 29.21
C THR A 311 -11.35 36.53 27.76
N PRO A 312 -11.03 37.53 26.90
CA PRO A 312 -10.86 37.29 25.46
C PRO A 312 -9.63 36.44 25.14
N ASN A 313 -8.64 36.40 26.03
CA ASN A 313 -7.39 35.67 25.88
C ASN A 313 -7.36 34.36 26.70
N ALA A 314 -8.51 33.89 27.20
CA ALA A 314 -8.57 32.61 27.92
C ALA A 314 -8.04 31.46 27.05
N CYS A 315 -7.26 30.58 27.66
CA CYS A 315 -6.56 29.50 26.98
C CYS A 315 -6.35 28.30 27.89
N TYR A 316 -5.71 27.25 27.37
CA TYR A 316 -5.51 25.99 28.09
C TYR A 316 -4.85 26.16 29.47
N THR A 317 -3.97 27.15 29.65
CA THR A 317 -3.27 27.39 30.92
C THR A 317 -4.15 28.03 32.00
N ASP A 318 -5.33 28.53 31.64
CA ASP A 318 -6.31 29.09 32.59
C ASP A 318 -7.15 28.00 33.26
N ILE A 319 -7.02 26.74 32.82
CA ILE A 319 -7.65 25.59 33.47
C ILE A 319 -6.98 25.34 34.82
N PRO A 320 -7.72 25.32 35.95
CA PRO A 320 -7.16 25.02 37.25
C PRO A 320 -6.44 23.67 37.27
N LYS A 321 -5.30 23.59 37.97
CA LYS A 321 -4.50 22.34 38.08
C LYS A 321 -5.33 21.12 38.53
N LYS A 322 -6.30 21.32 39.42
CA LYS A 322 -7.21 20.27 39.90
C LYS A 322 -8.12 19.71 38.79
N ASP A 323 -8.44 20.52 37.80
CA ASP A 323 -9.31 20.16 36.68
C ASP A 323 -8.48 19.60 35.51
N LEU A 324 -7.23 20.04 35.35
CA LEU A 324 -6.28 19.48 34.38
C LEU A 324 -6.01 17.99 34.57
N SER A 325 -5.99 17.49 35.81
CA SER A 325 -5.81 16.04 36.06
C SER A 325 -6.98 15.22 35.53
N GLU A 326 -8.22 15.70 35.72
CA GLU A 326 -9.44 15.11 35.17
C GLU A 326 -9.45 15.18 33.63
N VAL A 327 -9.10 16.34 33.07
CA VAL A 327 -8.99 16.55 31.61
C VAL A 327 -7.96 15.60 31.01
N LYS A 328 -6.81 15.43 31.66
CA LYS A 328 -5.78 14.48 31.22
C LYS A 328 -6.30 13.05 31.24
N ARG A 329 -6.98 12.63 32.33
CA ARG A 329 -7.57 11.28 32.43
C ARG A 329 -8.54 10.98 31.28
N ILE A 330 -9.40 11.94 30.95
CA ILE A 330 -10.35 11.83 29.83
C ILE A 330 -9.60 11.76 28.49
N SER A 331 -8.59 12.59 28.31
CA SER A 331 -7.80 12.68 27.08
C SER A 331 -6.95 11.43 26.82
N ASP A 332 -6.33 10.87 27.87
CA ASP A 332 -5.60 9.60 27.80
C ASP A 332 -6.52 8.45 27.37
N LEU A 333 -7.75 8.40 27.94
CA LEU A 333 -8.74 7.38 27.57
C LEU A 333 -9.20 7.57 26.12
N LEU A 334 -9.37 8.81 25.66
CA LEU A 334 -9.71 9.12 24.27
C LEU A 334 -8.62 8.59 23.33
N GLY A 335 -7.34 8.84 23.64
CA GLY A 335 -6.21 8.30 22.89
C GLY A 335 -6.16 6.77 22.87
N LYS A 336 -6.45 6.13 24.01
CA LYS A 336 -6.55 4.67 24.11
C LYS A 336 -7.68 4.12 23.23
N LYS A 337 -8.90 4.67 23.33
CA LYS A 337 -10.04 4.24 22.52
C LYS A 337 -9.84 4.49 21.03
N ALA A 338 -9.24 5.62 20.66
CA ALA A 338 -8.86 5.89 19.27
C ALA A 338 -7.87 4.84 18.75
N THR A 339 -6.88 4.47 19.57
CA THR A 339 -5.92 3.41 19.22
C THR A 339 -6.62 2.05 19.08
N ASP A 340 -7.49 1.68 20.03
CA ASP A 340 -8.23 0.41 20.00
C ASP A 340 -9.12 0.32 18.76
N ILE A 341 -9.81 1.41 18.39
CA ILE A 341 -10.61 1.48 17.16
C ILE A 341 -9.72 1.36 15.94
N LEU A 342 -8.61 2.11 15.83
CA LEU A 342 -7.71 2.03 14.68
C LEU A 342 -7.08 0.65 14.55
N VAL A 343 -6.71 0.01 15.66
CA VAL A 343 -6.20 -1.36 15.69
C VAL A 343 -7.29 -2.34 15.28
N THR A 344 -8.53 -2.15 15.73
CA THR A 344 -9.68 -3.00 15.37
C THR A 344 -10.04 -2.85 13.91
N GLU A 345 -10.09 -1.63 13.38
CA GLU A 345 -10.31 -1.35 11.96
C GLU A 345 -9.15 -1.89 11.11
N ALA A 346 -7.89 -1.72 11.56
CA ALA A 346 -6.74 -2.38 10.93
C ALA A 346 -6.84 -3.92 10.98
N LYS A 347 -7.46 -4.50 12.02
CA LYS A 347 -7.78 -5.93 12.13
C LYS A 347 -9.01 -6.33 11.28
N LYS A 348 -10.01 -5.48 11.08
CA LYS A 348 -11.14 -5.74 10.16
C LYS A 348 -10.69 -5.68 8.69
N ARG A 349 -9.77 -4.77 8.35
CA ARG A 349 -9.01 -4.77 7.08
C ARG A 349 -8.23 -6.07 6.87
N SER A 350 -8.06 -6.84 7.95
CA SER A 350 -7.47 -8.17 7.93
C SER A 350 -8.46 -9.33 7.98
N LYS A 351 -9.72 -9.10 7.58
CA LYS A 351 -10.70 -10.15 7.31
C LYS A 351 -10.16 -11.19 6.30
N PRO A 352 -10.68 -12.44 6.36
CA PRO A 352 -10.02 -13.60 5.79
C PRO A 352 -9.87 -13.49 4.29
N ALA A 353 -8.79 -14.07 3.79
CA ALA A 353 -8.60 -14.27 2.38
C ALA A 353 -9.80 -14.99 1.75
N GLU A 354 -10.26 -14.49 0.60
CA GLU A 354 -10.94 -15.32 -0.37
C GLU A 354 -10.07 -16.55 -0.67
N ALA A 355 -10.71 -17.69 -0.92
CA ALA A 355 -10.06 -18.96 -1.17
C ALA A 355 -8.89 -18.80 -2.17
N GLY A 356 -7.65 -18.78 -1.65
CA GLY A 356 -6.46 -18.57 -2.49
C GLY A 356 -5.43 -17.54 -2.00
N GLN A 357 -5.73 -16.67 -1.03
CA GLN A 357 -4.75 -15.67 -0.55
C GLN A 357 -4.22 -16.02 0.85
N PHE A 358 -2.93 -15.90 1.09
CA PHE A 358 -2.33 -15.99 2.43
C PHE A 358 -1.95 -14.58 2.87
N PHE A 359 -2.15 -14.25 4.14
CA PHE A 359 -1.59 -13.06 4.77
C PHE A 359 -0.84 -13.52 6.01
N SER A 360 0.39 -13.04 6.20
CA SER A 360 1.20 -13.39 7.35
C SER A 360 1.03 -12.39 8.51
N ASP A 361 1.41 -12.79 9.73
CA ASP A 361 1.32 -11.98 10.96
C ASP A 361 2.34 -10.81 11.06
N GLY A 362 2.67 -10.20 9.91
CA GLY A 362 3.62 -9.10 9.79
C GLY A 362 4.99 -9.51 9.25
N PRO A 363 5.94 -8.57 9.17
CA PRO A 363 7.29 -8.83 8.66
C PRO A 363 8.05 -9.89 9.48
N VAL A 364 9.10 -10.49 8.89
CA VAL A 364 10.00 -11.42 9.59
C VAL A 364 10.84 -10.65 10.61
N ASP A 365 11.11 -11.24 11.77
CA ASP A 365 12.09 -10.66 12.70
C ASP A 365 13.50 -10.82 12.13
N VAL A 366 14.11 -9.69 11.75
CA VAL A 366 15.48 -9.61 11.23
C VAL A 366 16.44 -8.95 12.21
N SER A 367 16.01 -8.67 13.44
CA SER A 367 16.79 -7.94 14.44
C SER A 367 18.09 -8.64 14.82
N SER A 368 18.16 -9.95 14.62
CA SER A 368 19.38 -10.71 14.81
C SER A 368 20.45 -10.35 13.77
N LEU A 369 20.10 -10.00 12.53
CA LEU A 369 21.08 -9.76 11.46
C LEU A 369 21.82 -8.44 11.64
N THR A 370 23.12 -8.42 11.34
CA THR A 370 23.91 -7.19 11.36
C THR A 370 23.48 -6.24 10.23
N LYS A 371 23.10 -5.01 10.58
CA LYS A 371 22.81 -3.93 9.63
C LYS A 371 24.07 -3.08 9.42
N VAL A 372 24.63 -3.13 8.20
CA VAL A 372 25.88 -2.42 7.83
C VAL A 372 25.62 -1.10 7.10
N VAL A 373 24.38 -0.87 6.67
CA VAL A 373 23.91 0.36 6.02
C VAL A 373 23.43 1.38 7.07
N LYS A 374 23.52 2.68 6.74
CA LYS A 374 23.24 3.78 7.70
C LYS A 374 21.75 3.89 8.04
N ASP A 375 20.90 3.85 7.03
CA ASP A 375 19.45 4.03 7.12
C ASP A 375 18.75 3.42 5.90
N ASP A 376 17.42 3.44 5.90
CA ASP A 376 16.59 3.03 4.75
C ASP A 376 15.84 4.23 4.14
N GLN A 377 16.50 5.39 4.03
CA GLN A 377 15.89 6.59 3.47
C GLN A 377 15.26 6.32 2.10
N GLY A 378 13.96 6.63 1.97
CA GLY A 378 13.18 6.41 0.76
C GLY A 378 12.39 5.10 0.74
N LEU A 379 12.58 4.21 1.72
CA LEU A 379 11.77 3.00 1.88
C LEU A 379 10.37 3.35 2.43
N LEU A 380 9.34 2.75 1.84
CA LEU A 380 7.96 2.84 2.33
C LEU A 380 7.76 2.01 3.61
N PRO A 381 6.80 2.37 4.47
CA PRO A 381 6.43 1.54 5.62
C PRO A 381 6.01 0.12 5.20
N GLN A 382 6.42 -0.88 5.98
CA GLN A 382 6.06 -2.27 5.72
C GLN A 382 4.57 -2.52 6.00
N PRO A 383 3.84 -3.29 5.16
CA PRO A 383 2.48 -3.68 5.47
C PRO A 383 2.41 -4.50 6.76
N ARG A 384 1.43 -4.21 7.63
CA ARG A 384 1.24 -4.96 8.88
C ARG A 384 0.83 -6.42 8.66
N LYS A 385 0.21 -6.71 7.52
CA LYS A 385 -0.20 -8.06 7.09
C LYS A 385 0.12 -8.24 5.63
N PRO A 386 1.38 -8.56 5.31
CA PRO A 386 1.79 -8.70 3.94
C PRO A 386 1.27 -10.02 3.37
N ARG A 387 0.88 -10.00 2.10
CA ARG A 387 0.46 -11.20 1.34
C ARG A 387 1.57 -12.24 1.25
N PHE A 388 2.79 -11.74 1.05
CA PHE A 388 4.01 -12.53 1.09
C PHE A 388 5.09 -11.72 1.81
N LYS A 389 5.90 -12.39 2.61
CA LYS A 389 7.09 -11.88 3.25
C LYS A 389 8.25 -11.94 2.27
N THR A 390 8.74 -10.80 1.82
CA THR A 390 9.93 -10.78 0.96
C THR A 390 11.08 -10.02 1.60
N ALA A 391 12.29 -10.37 1.19
CA ALA A 391 13.49 -9.60 1.51
C ALA A 391 14.21 -9.17 0.23
N LEU A 392 14.86 -8.01 0.27
CA LEU A 392 15.88 -7.63 -0.69
C LEU A 392 17.23 -7.74 0.02
N THR A 393 18.06 -8.65 -0.45
CA THR A 393 19.39 -8.87 0.12
C THR A 393 20.46 -8.11 -0.66
N GLY A 394 21.20 -7.24 0.02
CA GLY A 394 22.34 -6.52 -0.54
C GLY A 394 23.65 -6.93 0.12
N ILE A 395 24.76 -6.46 -0.44
CA ILE A 395 26.09 -6.56 0.16
C ILE A 395 26.77 -5.20 0.23
N TYR A 396 27.56 -5.01 1.28
CA TYR A 396 28.38 -3.83 1.52
C TYR A 396 29.84 -4.29 1.62
N VAL A 397 30.68 -3.87 0.68
CA VAL A 397 32.09 -4.25 0.66
C VAL A 397 32.86 -3.34 1.61
N ARG A 398 33.16 -3.82 2.81
CA ARG A 398 33.73 -3.00 3.91
C ARG A 398 35.11 -2.43 3.60
N SER A 399 35.87 -3.10 2.72
CA SER A 399 37.17 -2.64 2.24
C SER A 399 37.08 -1.50 1.23
N GLN A 400 35.89 -1.19 0.69
CA GLN A 400 35.68 -0.16 -0.33
C GLN A 400 34.99 1.08 0.26
N PRO A 401 35.39 2.30 -0.16
CA PRO A 401 34.69 3.52 0.22
C PRO A 401 33.19 3.43 -0.05
N GLY A 402 32.37 3.74 0.97
CA GLY A 402 30.90 3.72 0.85
C GLY A 402 30.27 2.34 0.64
N GLY A 403 31.04 1.24 0.69
CA GLY A 403 30.55 -0.12 0.49
C GLY A 403 30.52 -0.59 -0.96
N GLY A 404 31.06 0.22 -1.88
CA GLY A 404 31.16 -0.06 -3.30
C GLY A 404 30.71 1.11 -4.19
N THR A 405 31.06 1.04 -5.48
CA THR A 405 30.79 2.10 -6.48
C THR A 405 29.34 2.16 -6.96
N ASP A 406 28.51 1.19 -6.58
CA ASP A 406 27.09 1.09 -6.96
C ASP A 406 26.14 1.50 -5.82
N LYS A 407 26.64 2.24 -4.83
CA LYS A 407 25.91 2.56 -3.60
C LYS A 407 25.41 4.00 -3.56
N SER A 408 24.27 4.20 -2.90
CA SER A 408 23.88 5.50 -2.36
C SER A 408 24.64 5.80 -1.07
N PHE A 409 24.58 7.04 -0.60
CA PHE A 409 25.29 7.50 0.59
C PHE A 409 25.00 6.68 1.87
N ASN A 410 23.82 6.07 1.96
CA ASN A 410 23.44 5.21 3.08
C ASN A 410 23.95 3.76 2.97
N GLY A 411 24.62 3.39 1.87
CA GLY A 411 25.23 2.09 1.67
C GLY A 411 24.33 1.06 0.99
N HIS A 412 23.07 1.39 0.69
CA HIS A 412 22.23 0.57 -0.18
C HIS A 412 22.63 0.72 -1.64
N ARG A 413 22.38 -0.30 -2.47
CA ARG A 413 22.51 -0.11 -3.92
C ARG A 413 21.53 0.96 -4.39
N TYR A 414 21.97 1.86 -5.27
CA TYR A 414 21.29 3.12 -5.60
C TYR A 414 19.83 3.01 -6.07
N ASP A 415 19.42 1.83 -6.55
CA ASP A 415 18.08 1.54 -7.07
C ASP A 415 17.28 0.55 -6.21
N SER A 416 17.81 0.12 -5.04
CA SER A 416 17.15 -0.86 -4.15
C SER A 416 15.78 -0.39 -3.67
N MET A 417 15.63 0.91 -3.38
CA MET A 417 14.38 1.49 -2.92
C MET A 417 13.28 1.37 -3.97
N ALA A 418 13.60 1.45 -5.27
CA ALA A 418 12.62 1.29 -6.33
C ALA A 418 12.02 -0.13 -6.34
N PHE A 419 12.86 -1.15 -6.13
CA PHE A 419 12.43 -2.53 -6.00
C PHE A 419 11.57 -2.73 -4.76
N ALA A 420 12.10 -2.37 -3.59
CA ALA A 420 11.43 -2.61 -2.33
C ALA A 420 10.08 -1.90 -2.23
N ASN A 421 10.01 -0.63 -2.65
CA ASN A 421 8.77 0.13 -2.67
C ASN A 421 7.74 -0.45 -3.66
N GLY A 422 8.20 -0.97 -4.79
CA GLY A 422 7.35 -1.68 -5.74
C GLY A 422 6.67 -2.90 -5.13
N ILE A 423 7.44 -3.71 -4.42
CA ILE A 423 6.96 -4.90 -3.70
C ILE A 423 5.99 -4.52 -2.57
N ILE A 424 6.31 -3.47 -1.80
CA ILE A 424 5.46 -2.95 -0.72
C ILE A 424 4.11 -2.47 -1.26
N GLN A 425 4.11 -1.71 -2.35
CA GLN A 425 2.89 -1.22 -2.99
C GLN A 425 2.01 -2.35 -3.56
N ALA A 426 2.59 -3.51 -3.87
CA ALA A 426 1.84 -4.69 -4.30
C ALA A 426 1.18 -5.45 -3.12
N GLY A 427 1.33 -4.97 -1.88
CA GLY A 427 0.74 -5.57 -0.69
C GLY A 427 1.60 -6.67 -0.04
N MET A 428 2.88 -6.76 -0.37
CA MET A 428 3.86 -7.67 0.23
C MET A 428 4.79 -6.89 1.17
N SER A 429 5.49 -7.53 2.11
CA SER A 429 6.59 -6.86 2.83
C SER A 429 7.85 -7.01 2.01
N CYS A 430 8.74 -6.03 2.09
CA CYS A 430 10.08 -6.09 1.51
C CYS A 430 11.09 -5.50 2.48
N GLN A 431 11.72 -6.38 3.26
CA GLN A 431 12.73 -6.00 4.24
C GLN A 431 14.11 -5.97 3.58
N LEU A 432 14.84 -4.87 3.78
CA LEU A 432 16.21 -4.74 3.29
C LEU A 432 17.14 -5.42 4.29
N ILE A 433 17.87 -6.44 3.84
CA ILE A 433 18.83 -7.18 4.67
C ILE A 433 20.22 -7.17 4.01
N ASN A 434 21.27 -7.25 4.82
CA ASN A 434 22.64 -7.32 4.32
C ASN A 434 23.22 -8.71 4.55
N TYR A 435 23.89 -9.25 3.53
CA TYR A 435 24.69 -10.45 3.70
C TYR A 435 26.07 -10.08 4.25
N VAL A 436 26.35 -10.52 5.48
CA VAL A 436 27.66 -10.40 6.14
C VAL A 436 28.24 -11.82 6.22
N HIS A 437 29.35 -12.07 5.53
CA HIS A 437 29.83 -13.44 5.33
C HIS A 437 30.22 -14.17 6.63
N GLN A 438 30.61 -13.43 7.68
CA GLN A 438 30.86 -13.99 9.02
C GLN A 438 29.57 -14.52 9.69
N GLU A 439 28.39 -14.05 9.27
CA GLU A 439 27.08 -14.44 9.80
C GLU A 439 26.35 -15.42 8.87
N HIS A 440 27.05 -16.15 7.99
CA HIS A 440 26.43 -16.98 6.94
C HIS A 440 25.29 -17.88 7.45
N ASP A 441 25.55 -18.69 8.48
CA ASP A 441 24.57 -19.67 8.96
C ASP A 441 23.35 -18.96 9.58
N LYS A 442 23.59 -17.90 10.35
CA LYS A 442 22.58 -17.04 10.95
C LYS A 442 21.74 -16.32 9.90
N PHE A 443 22.36 -15.84 8.82
CA PHE A 443 21.68 -15.22 7.68
C PHE A 443 20.68 -16.18 7.04
N PHE A 444 21.11 -17.41 6.73
CA PHE A 444 20.23 -18.41 6.13
C PHE A 444 19.17 -18.95 7.10
N ASP A 445 19.43 -18.92 8.42
CA ASP A 445 18.43 -19.23 9.43
C ASP A 445 17.28 -18.22 9.49
N VAL A 446 17.56 -16.94 9.25
CA VAL A 446 16.54 -15.89 9.13
C VAL A 446 15.86 -15.94 7.75
N VAL A 447 16.64 -16.08 6.68
CA VAL A 447 16.15 -16.05 5.29
C VAL A 447 15.11 -17.13 4.99
N LYS A 448 15.19 -18.29 5.65
CA LYS A 448 14.22 -19.39 5.48
C LYS A 448 12.78 -19.03 5.90
N ASN A 449 12.58 -17.91 6.60
CA ASN A 449 11.26 -17.47 7.09
C ASN A 449 10.55 -16.50 6.13
N PHE A 450 11.17 -16.17 5.00
CA PHE A 450 10.56 -15.39 3.92
C PHE A 450 9.95 -16.30 2.85
N ASP A 451 8.99 -15.76 2.11
CA ASP A 451 8.40 -16.38 0.92
C ASP A 451 9.25 -16.11 -0.34
N ALA A 452 9.99 -14.99 -0.37
CA ALA A 452 10.86 -14.65 -1.49
C ALA A 452 12.06 -13.77 -1.13
N ILE A 453 13.15 -13.91 -1.89
CA ILE A 453 14.39 -13.16 -1.75
C ILE A 453 14.77 -12.53 -3.10
N ILE A 454 14.95 -11.21 -3.12
CA ILE A 454 15.48 -10.46 -4.25
C ILE A 454 16.97 -10.24 -4.01
N VAL A 455 17.82 -10.87 -4.82
CA VAL A 455 19.27 -10.83 -4.67
C VAL A 455 19.83 -9.61 -5.39
N ARG A 456 20.48 -8.74 -4.61
CA ARG A 456 21.13 -7.50 -5.05
C ARG A 456 22.58 -7.44 -4.60
N CYS A 457 23.21 -8.60 -4.49
CA CYS A 457 24.64 -8.76 -4.24
C CYS A 457 25.35 -8.86 -5.59
N ASN A 458 26.12 -7.86 -6.00
CA ASN A 458 26.76 -7.93 -7.31
C ASN A 458 27.79 -9.07 -7.32
N PRO A 459 27.77 -9.99 -8.30
CA PRO A 459 28.93 -10.74 -8.76
C PRO A 459 30.30 -10.26 -8.26
N GLY A 460 30.97 -11.04 -7.40
CA GLY A 460 32.33 -10.74 -6.92
C GLY A 460 32.42 -9.84 -5.69
N GLN A 461 31.36 -9.08 -5.34
CA GLN A 461 31.35 -8.25 -4.12
C GLN A 461 31.45 -9.11 -2.84
N ILE A 462 30.90 -10.33 -2.85
CA ILE A 462 31.06 -11.27 -1.71
C ILE A 462 32.53 -11.60 -1.47
N LYS A 463 33.26 -11.93 -2.54
CA LYS A 463 34.70 -12.20 -2.48
C LYS A 463 35.49 -10.96 -2.09
N ALA A 464 35.14 -9.80 -2.63
CA ALA A 464 35.80 -8.52 -2.33
C ALA A 464 35.65 -8.10 -0.85
N ASP A 465 34.56 -8.50 -0.20
CA ASP A 465 34.36 -8.30 1.24
C ASP A 465 35.03 -9.39 2.11
N GLY A 466 35.64 -10.41 1.50
CA GLY A 466 36.31 -11.52 2.19
C GLY A 466 35.48 -12.79 2.37
N GLY A 467 34.30 -12.86 1.75
CA GLY A 467 33.42 -14.03 1.77
C GLY A 467 33.63 -15.02 0.63
N ASP A 468 32.88 -16.11 0.66
CA ASP A 468 32.84 -17.14 -0.39
C ASP A 468 31.54 -17.04 -1.19
N GLN A 469 31.66 -16.78 -2.49
CA GLN A 469 30.52 -16.67 -3.42
C GLN A 469 29.81 -18.01 -3.61
N GLY A 470 30.55 -19.10 -3.79
CA GLY A 470 29.98 -20.44 -3.96
C GLY A 470 29.21 -20.88 -2.72
N LYS A 471 29.71 -20.55 -1.53
CA LYS A 471 28.99 -20.79 -0.26
C LYS A 471 27.63 -20.06 -0.25
N PHE A 472 27.59 -18.79 -0.63
CA PHE A 472 26.35 -18.01 -0.71
C PHE A 472 25.37 -18.57 -1.76
N ASP A 473 25.87 -18.87 -2.95
CA ASP A 473 25.05 -19.40 -4.05
C ASP A 473 24.46 -20.77 -3.67
N ASN A 474 25.23 -21.64 -3.01
CA ASN A 474 24.75 -22.92 -2.48
C ASN A 474 23.68 -22.75 -1.40
N GLY A 475 23.82 -21.75 -0.52
CA GLY A 475 22.79 -21.40 0.45
C GLY A 475 21.50 -20.95 -0.23
N MET A 476 21.58 -20.10 -1.26
CA MET A 476 20.41 -19.65 -2.03
C MET A 476 19.74 -20.80 -2.81
N ARG A 477 20.51 -21.75 -3.36
CA ARG A 477 19.97 -22.99 -3.94
C ARG A 477 19.24 -23.83 -2.89
N ALA A 478 19.78 -23.93 -1.67
CA ALA A 478 19.13 -24.65 -0.58
C ALA A 478 17.81 -23.97 -0.15
N ILE A 479 17.77 -22.63 -0.13
CA ILE A 479 16.53 -21.86 0.08
C ILE A 479 15.53 -22.15 -1.04
N ARG A 480 15.98 -22.17 -2.31
CA ARG A 480 15.09 -22.52 -3.42
C ARG A 480 14.49 -23.91 -3.32
N LYS A 481 15.29 -24.90 -2.94
CA LYS A 481 14.83 -26.28 -2.73
C LYS A 481 13.76 -26.41 -1.64
N LYS A 482 13.65 -25.43 -0.73
CA LYS A 482 12.59 -25.36 0.30
C LYS A 482 11.29 -24.73 -0.20
N GLY A 483 11.19 -24.38 -1.48
CA GLY A 483 10.01 -23.75 -2.08
C GLY A 483 9.99 -22.21 -1.97
N ILE A 484 10.99 -21.61 -1.31
CA ILE A 484 11.10 -20.15 -1.20
C ILE A 484 11.57 -19.57 -2.52
N GLN A 485 11.04 -18.43 -2.94
CA GLN A 485 11.42 -17.78 -4.18
C GLN A 485 12.74 -17.02 -4.10
N VAL A 486 13.59 -17.10 -5.13
CA VAL A 486 14.85 -16.35 -5.22
C VAL A 486 14.92 -15.72 -6.61
N TRP A 487 15.18 -14.41 -6.67
CA TRP A 487 15.26 -13.66 -7.93
C TRP A 487 16.55 -12.82 -8.04
N PRO A 488 17.35 -13.02 -9.10
CA PRO A 488 17.42 -14.28 -9.86
C PRO A 488 17.91 -15.43 -8.97
N ALA A 489 17.50 -16.66 -9.26
CA ALA A 489 18.11 -17.84 -8.63
C ALA A 489 19.57 -17.99 -9.11
N PRO A 490 20.47 -18.61 -8.31
CA PRO A 490 21.86 -18.85 -8.70
C PRO A 490 22.01 -19.51 -10.07
N ASP A 491 21.17 -20.50 -10.38
CA ASP A 491 21.23 -21.23 -11.65
C ASP A 491 20.78 -20.32 -12.82
N VAL A 492 19.82 -19.43 -12.60
CA VAL A 492 19.44 -18.42 -13.62
C VAL A 492 20.60 -17.46 -13.87
N MET A 493 21.33 -17.04 -12.83
CA MET A 493 22.53 -16.21 -13.01
C MET A 493 23.64 -16.96 -13.77
N GLU A 494 23.84 -18.23 -13.45
CA GLU A 494 24.86 -19.08 -14.04
C GLU A 494 24.57 -19.39 -15.52
N PHE A 495 23.35 -19.76 -15.88
CA PHE A 495 23.02 -20.20 -17.24
C PHE A 495 22.52 -19.08 -18.15
N MET A 496 21.76 -18.11 -17.65
CA MET A 496 21.28 -16.98 -18.47
C MET A 496 22.31 -15.86 -18.56
N GLY A 497 23.07 -15.61 -17.49
CA GLY A 497 24.17 -14.64 -17.50
C GLY A 497 25.42 -15.16 -18.20
N ALA A 498 25.51 -16.46 -18.46
CA ALA A 498 26.58 -17.06 -19.24
C ALA A 498 26.51 -16.66 -20.72
N LYS A 499 27.68 -16.46 -21.33
CA LYS A 499 27.79 -16.24 -22.78
C LYS A 499 27.47 -17.50 -23.59
N ASP A 500 27.55 -18.69 -22.98
CA ASP A 500 27.11 -19.94 -23.62
C ASP A 500 25.60 -19.97 -23.92
N ALA A 501 24.82 -19.12 -23.23
CA ALA A 501 23.43 -18.86 -23.55
C ALA A 501 23.25 -18.50 -25.03
N LEU A 502 24.19 -17.74 -25.61
CA LEU A 502 24.15 -17.34 -27.02
C LEU A 502 24.22 -18.54 -27.98
N CYS A 503 24.94 -19.60 -27.60
CA CYS A 503 25.00 -20.84 -28.37
C CYS A 503 23.68 -21.61 -28.24
N LYS A 504 23.10 -21.64 -27.03
CA LYS A 504 21.84 -22.32 -26.74
C LYS A 504 20.64 -21.68 -27.43
N ILE A 505 20.68 -20.37 -27.65
CA ILE A 505 19.63 -19.63 -28.37
C ILE A 505 19.95 -19.40 -29.85
N ALA A 506 21.01 -20.02 -30.39
CA ALA A 506 21.54 -19.69 -31.72
C ALA A 506 20.52 -19.85 -32.87
N THR A 507 19.53 -20.73 -32.70
CA THR A 507 18.47 -21.01 -33.68
C THR A 507 17.19 -20.18 -33.48
N LEU A 508 17.13 -19.32 -32.45
CA LEU A 508 16.03 -18.35 -32.28
C LEU A 508 16.17 -17.19 -33.29
N ASN A 509 15.12 -16.38 -33.49
CA ASN A 509 15.22 -15.27 -34.46
C ASN A 509 16.27 -14.23 -34.04
N ILE A 510 16.38 -14.03 -32.72
CA ILE A 510 17.41 -13.21 -32.06
C ILE A 510 18.77 -13.93 -31.91
N GLY A 511 18.89 -15.16 -32.41
CA GLY A 511 20.08 -15.98 -32.37
C GLY A 511 20.98 -15.81 -33.59
N LEU A 512 22.16 -16.39 -33.48
CA LEU A 512 23.17 -16.37 -34.52
C LEU A 512 23.76 -17.78 -34.67
N GLU A 513 23.35 -18.51 -35.71
CA GLU A 513 23.61 -19.96 -35.87
C GLU A 513 25.09 -20.35 -35.87
N ASP A 514 25.98 -19.46 -36.28
CA ASP A 514 27.43 -19.66 -36.27
C ASP A 514 28.10 -19.16 -34.98
N THR A 515 27.37 -19.23 -33.86
CA THR A 515 27.91 -19.01 -32.50
C THR A 515 28.29 -20.34 -31.90
N LEU A 516 29.57 -20.52 -31.58
CA LEU A 516 30.13 -21.77 -31.07
C LEU A 516 30.67 -21.60 -29.64
N ALA A 517 30.63 -22.68 -28.87
CA ALA A 517 31.21 -22.76 -27.55
C ALA A 517 32.33 -23.80 -27.53
N TYR A 518 33.46 -23.44 -26.95
CA TYR A 518 34.62 -24.32 -26.79
C TYR A 518 34.96 -24.50 -25.31
N TYR A 519 35.19 -25.75 -24.93
CA TYR A 519 35.56 -26.17 -23.56
C TYR A 519 36.89 -26.94 -23.53
N ASP A 520 37.40 -27.29 -24.70
CA ASP A 520 38.63 -28.05 -24.88
C ASP A 520 39.60 -27.24 -25.77
N PRO A 521 40.89 -27.13 -25.40
CA PRO A 521 41.87 -26.38 -26.18
C PRO A 521 42.05 -26.84 -27.62
N ALA A 522 42.02 -28.16 -27.90
CA ALA A 522 42.23 -28.69 -29.24
C ALA A 522 41.01 -28.45 -30.14
N VAL A 523 39.80 -28.58 -29.58
CA VAL A 523 38.55 -28.23 -30.26
C VAL A 523 38.49 -26.73 -30.55
N PHE A 524 38.90 -25.89 -29.59
CA PHE A 524 39.00 -24.44 -29.80
C PHE A 524 39.96 -24.11 -30.94
N ALA A 525 41.20 -24.60 -30.90
CA ALA A 525 42.19 -24.31 -31.92
C ALA A 525 41.71 -24.71 -33.33
N THR A 526 41.11 -25.89 -33.47
CA THR A 526 40.59 -26.38 -34.75
C THR A 526 39.36 -25.59 -35.22
N GLY A 527 38.43 -25.32 -34.32
CA GLY A 527 37.19 -24.61 -34.63
C GLY A 527 37.44 -23.14 -34.98
N PHE A 528 38.25 -22.46 -34.16
CA PHE A 528 38.60 -21.06 -34.35
C PHE A 528 39.31 -20.82 -35.69
N LYS A 529 40.26 -21.69 -36.08
CA LYS A 529 40.92 -21.58 -37.39
C LYS A 529 39.92 -21.65 -38.56
N LYS A 530 38.85 -22.44 -38.44
CA LYS A 530 37.80 -22.54 -39.47
C LYS A 530 36.87 -21.34 -39.49
N THR A 531 36.44 -20.87 -38.32
CA THR A 531 35.55 -19.71 -38.23
C THR A 531 36.27 -18.42 -38.64
N MET A 532 37.53 -18.25 -38.22
CA MET A 532 38.35 -17.08 -38.55
C MET A 532 38.70 -17.00 -40.04
N ALA A 533 38.92 -18.14 -40.69
CA ALA A 533 39.11 -18.19 -42.15
C ALA A 533 37.86 -17.78 -42.94
N PHE A 534 36.67 -17.88 -42.33
CA PHE A 534 35.40 -17.62 -42.99
C PHE A 534 34.90 -16.18 -42.86
N GLN A 535 35.10 -15.53 -41.71
CA GLN A 535 34.70 -14.13 -41.50
C GLN A 535 35.27 -13.56 -40.19
N PRO A 536 35.29 -12.22 -40.00
CA PRO A 536 35.65 -11.59 -38.74
C PRO A 536 34.89 -12.16 -37.53
N ARG A 537 35.59 -12.39 -36.42
CA ARG A 537 35.06 -13.07 -35.23
C ARG A 537 35.09 -12.19 -33.99
N VAL A 538 34.28 -12.56 -33.00
CA VAL A 538 34.31 -12.05 -31.65
C VAL A 538 34.49 -13.23 -30.71
N ILE A 539 35.65 -13.30 -30.06
CA ILE A 539 35.94 -14.31 -29.04
C ILE A 539 35.65 -13.70 -27.68
N LYS A 540 34.81 -14.36 -26.90
CA LYS A 540 34.40 -13.90 -25.58
C LYS A 540 34.79 -14.92 -24.52
N GLN A 541 35.57 -14.48 -23.53
CA GLN A 541 35.84 -15.30 -22.35
C GLN A 541 34.58 -15.49 -21.50
N MET A 542 34.60 -16.55 -20.69
CA MET A 542 33.60 -16.83 -19.66
C MET A 542 34.21 -16.78 -18.26
N PRO A 543 33.49 -16.19 -17.28
CA PRO A 543 33.87 -16.32 -15.88
C PRO A 543 33.64 -17.71 -15.30
N GLY A 544 34.70 -18.36 -14.84
CA GLY A 544 34.58 -19.41 -13.83
C GLY A 544 34.20 -18.86 -12.47
N CYS A 545 33.58 -19.69 -11.63
CA CYS A 545 33.09 -19.32 -10.28
C CYS A 545 34.21 -18.82 -9.34
N THR A 546 35.50 -19.00 -9.70
CA THR A 546 36.61 -18.85 -8.77
C THR A 546 37.58 -17.69 -9.02
N THR A 547 37.77 -17.14 -10.24
CA THR A 547 38.90 -16.19 -10.43
C THR A 547 38.73 -14.92 -11.25
N ASN A 548 37.77 -14.72 -12.17
CA ASN A 548 37.53 -13.38 -12.72
C ASN A 548 36.21 -13.33 -13.48
N ARG A 549 35.24 -12.55 -12.97
CA ARG A 549 34.03 -12.22 -13.71
C ARG A 549 34.34 -11.11 -14.71
N GLY A 550 34.75 -11.49 -15.92
CA GLY A 550 34.87 -10.60 -17.07
C GLY A 550 33.62 -9.72 -17.17
N SER A 551 33.79 -8.46 -16.79
CA SER A 551 32.80 -7.39 -16.87
C SER A 551 33.42 -6.27 -17.71
N SER A 552 32.57 -5.43 -18.30
CA SER A 552 33.03 -4.19 -18.94
C SER A 552 33.96 -4.41 -20.14
N GLY A 553 33.89 -5.55 -20.84
CA GLY A 553 34.62 -5.79 -22.09
C GLY A 553 35.96 -6.52 -21.96
N GLU A 554 36.42 -6.84 -20.75
CA GLU A 554 37.65 -7.63 -20.53
C GLU A 554 37.55 -9.02 -21.17
N GLY A 555 38.58 -9.43 -21.93
CA GLY A 555 38.65 -10.71 -22.63
C GLY A 555 37.54 -10.92 -23.68
N ILE A 556 36.97 -9.83 -24.19
CA ILE A 556 36.15 -9.82 -25.39
C ILE A 556 37.00 -9.25 -26.53
N TRP A 557 37.36 -10.12 -27.46
CA TRP A 557 38.28 -9.85 -28.55
C TRP A 557 37.53 -9.77 -29.87
N ILE A 558 37.67 -8.65 -30.57
CA ILE A 558 37.22 -8.49 -31.95
C ILE A 558 38.42 -8.80 -32.84
N ILE A 559 38.25 -9.75 -33.75
CA ILE A 559 39.35 -10.37 -34.47
C ILE A 559 39.09 -10.32 -35.97
N LYS A 560 40.08 -9.84 -36.71
CA LYS A 560 40.10 -9.83 -38.17
C LYS A 560 41.41 -10.42 -38.66
N LEU A 561 41.40 -11.01 -39.85
CA LEU A 561 42.65 -11.25 -40.58
C LEU A 561 43.26 -9.90 -40.97
N LYS A 562 44.55 -9.71 -40.67
CA LYS A 562 45.29 -8.51 -41.07
C LYS A 562 45.47 -8.43 -42.59
N SER A 563 45.65 -9.58 -43.22
CA SER A 563 45.78 -9.73 -44.67
C SER A 563 45.23 -11.08 -45.14
N GLY A 564 44.90 -11.17 -46.44
CA GLY A 564 44.29 -12.35 -47.04
C GLY A 564 42.77 -12.30 -47.07
N ASP A 565 42.17 -13.11 -47.96
CA ASP A 565 40.73 -13.15 -48.17
C ASP A 565 40.05 -14.17 -47.26
N TYR A 566 38.81 -13.87 -46.87
CA TYR A 566 37.93 -14.85 -46.22
C TYR A 566 37.38 -15.86 -47.23
N CYS A 567 37.23 -17.13 -46.84
CA CYS A 567 36.62 -18.14 -47.71
C CYS A 567 35.11 -17.92 -47.89
N LYS A 568 34.54 -18.35 -49.02
CA LYS A 568 33.12 -18.07 -49.34
C LYS A 568 32.18 -19.01 -48.60
N THR A 569 32.65 -20.22 -48.29
CA THR A 569 31.86 -21.24 -47.60
C THR A 569 32.52 -21.61 -46.28
N TYR A 570 31.73 -21.70 -45.21
CA TYR A 570 32.23 -22.15 -43.91
C TYR A 570 32.88 -23.54 -44.02
N GLY A 571 34.11 -23.67 -43.49
CA GLY A 571 34.87 -24.92 -43.50
C GLY A 571 35.67 -25.20 -44.78
N GLU A 572 35.57 -24.36 -45.81
CA GLU A 572 36.37 -24.46 -47.05
C GLU A 572 37.88 -24.32 -46.79
N ARG A 573 38.24 -23.53 -45.77
CA ARG A 573 39.61 -23.24 -45.35
C ARG A 573 39.73 -23.31 -43.83
N SER A 574 40.95 -23.49 -43.35
CA SER A 574 41.35 -23.20 -41.97
C SER A 574 42.57 -22.27 -42.00
N CYS A 575 42.65 -21.32 -41.08
CA CYS A 575 43.82 -20.43 -41.01
C CYS A 575 45.11 -21.21 -40.67
N GLY A 576 46.22 -20.82 -41.30
CA GLY A 576 47.56 -21.20 -40.90
C GLY A 576 47.95 -20.61 -39.54
N ASP A 577 48.93 -21.21 -38.87
CA ASP A 577 49.42 -20.75 -37.57
C ASP A 577 50.16 -19.41 -37.63
N ASP A 578 50.74 -19.10 -38.79
CA ASP A 578 51.53 -17.90 -39.11
C ASP A 578 50.69 -16.72 -39.63
N GLU A 579 49.41 -16.94 -39.93
CA GLU A 579 48.51 -15.85 -40.35
C GLU A 579 48.36 -14.82 -39.23
N VAL A 580 48.42 -13.53 -39.57
CA VAL A 580 48.39 -12.43 -38.61
C VAL A 580 46.97 -11.91 -38.41
N LEU A 581 46.60 -11.72 -37.15
CA LEU A 581 45.33 -11.20 -36.69
C LEU A 581 45.48 -9.74 -36.26
N ASP A 582 44.49 -8.92 -36.63
CA ASP A 582 44.22 -7.62 -36.04
C ASP A 582 43.20 -7.82 -34.91
N LEU A 583 43.64 -7.59 -33.68
CA LEU A 583 42.89 -7.87 -32.45
C LEU A 583 42.54 -6.56 -31.76
N MET A 584 41.30 -6.44 -31.28
CA MET A 584 40.89 -5.34 -30.40
C MET A 584 40.16 -5.86 -29.17
N GLU A 585 40.64 -5.49 -27.97
CA GLU A 585 39.97 -5.79 -26.71
C GLU A 585 38.88 -4.75 -26.41
N ALA A 586 37.64 -5.21 -26.18
CA ALA A 586 36.48 -4.33 -25.99
C ALA A 586 36.50 -3.52 -24.67
N ASN A 587 37.40 -3.87 -23.74
CA ASN A 587 37.55 -3.24 -22.43
C ASN A 587 37.88 -1.74 -22.54
N ASP A 588 38.90 -1.42 -23.33
CA ASP A 588 39.39 -0.06 -23.54
C ASP A 588 39.65 0.27 -25.02
N ASN A 589 39.24 -0.60 -25.94
CA ASN A 589 39.53 -0.53 -27.37
C ASN A 589 41.03 -0.61 -27.68
N HIS A 590 41.83 -1.25 -26.80
CA HIS A 590 43.24 -1.54 -27.09
C HIS A 590 43.34 -2.48 -28.30
N SER A 591 44.24 -2.17 -29.23
CA SER A 591 44.52 -2.99 -30.39
C SER A 591 45.98 -3.46 -30.40
N GLU A 592 46.17 -4.73 -30.75
CA GLU A 592 47.47 -5.36 -30.93
C GLU A 592 47.38 -6.42 -32.03
N GLU A 593 48.52 -6.84 -32.56
CA GLU A 593 48.59 -7.81 -33.66
C GLU A 593 49.33 -9.06 -33.18
N HIS A 594 48.75 -10.23 -33.46
CA HIS A 594 49.34 -11.51 -33.11
C HIS A 594 49.04 -12.53 -34.19
N THR A 595 49.91 -13.52 -34.33
CA THR A 595 49.62 -14.69 -35.17
C THR A 595 48.46 -15.52 -34.60
N VAL A 596 47.83 -16.34 -35.44
CA VAL A 596 46.80 -17.29 -35.02
C VAL A 596 47.32 -18.21 -33.91
N ALA A 597 48.56 -18.70 -34.02
CA ALA A 597 49.18 -19.54 -32.99
C ALA A 597 49.36 -18.80 -31.65
N GLU A 598 49.86 -17.56 -31.68
CA GLU A 598 50.04 -16.73 -30.48
C GLU A 598 48.72 -16.43 -29.77
N PHE A 599 47.66 -16.11 -30.53
CA PHE A 599 46.34 -15.86 -29.94
C PHE A 599 45.72 -17.12 -29.33
N ILE A 600 45.86 -18.28 -29.98
CA ILE A 600 45.39 -19.55 -29.44
C ILE A 600 46.14 -19.88 -28.15
N GLU A 601 47.47 -19.76 -28.14
CA GLU A 601 48.30 -19.98 -26.95
C GLU A 601 47.91 -19.02 -25.82
N PHE A 602 47.70 -17.74 -26.12
CA PHE A 602 47.21 -16.76 -25.15
C PHE A 602 45.87 -17.16 -24.54
N CYS A 603 44.91 -17.57 -25.36
CA CYS A 603 43.60 -18.01 -24.89
C CYS A 603 43.68 -19.27 -24.01
N VAL A 604 44.60 -20.19 -24.29
CA VAL A 604 44.71 -21.48 -23.56
C VAL A 604 45.60 -21.35 -22.32
N ASN A 605 46.79 -20.79 -22.48
CA ASN A 605 47.88 -20.81 -21.49
C ASN A 605 48.25 -19.40 -20.97
N GLY A 606 47.64 -18.35 -21.50
CA GLY A 606 47.91 -16.97 -21.09
C GLY A 606 49.19 -16.42 -21.68
N ARG A 607 49.76 -15.44 -20.99
CA ARG A 607 51.03 -14.82 -21.39
C ARG A 607 52.19 -15.78 -21.15
N THR A 608 52.62 -16.46 -22.20
CA THR A 608 53.79 -17.34 -22.23
C THR A 608 54.80 -16.84 -23.28
N GLY A 609 56.01 -17.38 -23.28
CA GLY A 609 56.97 -17.07 -24.35
C GLY A 609 56.46 -17.47 -25.75
N LYS A 610 55.50 -18.40 -25.84
CA LYS A 610 54.89 -18.84 -27.11
C LYS A 610 53.70 -17.97 -27.54
N SER A 611 53.08 -17.24 -26.62
CA SER A 611 51.98 -16.33 -26.95
C SER A 611 52.48 -14.98 -27.48
N GLY A 612 53.78 -14.70 -27.41
CA GLY A 612 54.33 -13.37 -27.68
C GLY A 612 54.11 -12.38 -26.53
N GLU A 613 54.45 -11.11 -26.77
CA GLU A 613 54.32 -10.02 -25.79
C GLU A 613 52.94 -9.36 -25.88
N TRP A 614 52.15 -9.42 -24.81
CA TRP A 614 50.80 -8.85 -24.73
C TRP A 614 50.79 -7.58 -23.88
N THR A 615 50.17 -6.52 -24.41
CA THR A 615 50.06 -5.22 -23.71
C THR A 615 48.63 -4.86 -23.27
N SER A 616 47.63 -5.64 -23.72
CA SER A 616 46.24 -5.58 -23.24
C SER A 616 46.08 -5.79 -21.74
N LYS A 617 44.85 -5.55 -21.24
CA LYS A 617 44.49 -5.85 -19.85
C LYS A 617 44.16 -7.33 -19.66
N GLY A 618 43.54 -7.96 -20.66
CA GLY A 618 43.25 -9.39 -20.63
C GLY A 618 44.51 -10.23 -20.40
N VAL A 619 44.41 -11.26 -19.56
CA VAL A 619 45.55 -12.11 -19.19
C VAL A 619 45.56 -13.48 -19.89
N GLY A 620 44.54 -13.78 -20.69
CA GLY A 620 44.37 -15.08 -21.35
C GLY A 620 43.92 -16.17 -20.38
N LYS A 621 44.24 -17.43 -20.68
CA LYS A 621 43.88 -18.62 -19.86
C LYS A 621 42.38 -18.89 -19.70
N TYR A 622 41.61 -18.61 -20.74
CA TYR A 622 40.15 -18.69 -20.69
C TYR A 622 39.59 -20.12 -20.58
N LEU A 623 40.43 -21.15 -20.80
CA LEU A 623 40.06 -22.57 -20.67
C LEU A 623 40.69 -23.25 -19.44
N GLU A 624 41.37 -22.49 -18.57
CA GLU A 624 42.07 -23.05 -17.40
C GLU A 624 41.10 -23.74 -16.42
N GLY A 625 41.47 -24.92 -15.94
CA GLY A 625 40.65 -25.74 -15.04
C GLY A 625 39.48 -26.49 -15.73
N GLY A 626 39.27 -26.30 -17.04
CA GLY A 626 38.23 -26.98 -17.81
C GLY A 626 36.80 -26.54 -17.47
N LYS A 627 35.83 -27.20 -18.11
CA LYS A 627 34.40 -26.83 -18.02
C LYS A 627 33.88 -26.76 -16.58
N GLU A 628 34.29 -27.68 -15.70
CA GLU A 628 33.84 -27.71 -14.30
C GLU A 628 34.34 -26.51 -13.49
N ALA A 629 35.53 -25.98 -13.80
CA ALA A 629 36.02 -24.73 -13.24
C ALA A 629 35.43 -23.48 -13.92
N GLY A 630 34.62 -23.68 -14.96
CA GLY A 630 34.01 -22.64 -15.80
C GLY A 630 34.90 -22.15 -16.96
N GLY A 631 35.96 -22.90 -17.30
CA GLY A 631 36.79 -22.64 -18.47
C GLY A 631 36.00 -22.82 -19.76
N GLN A 632 35.81 -21.73 -20.51
CA GLN A 632 35.03 -21.72 -21.74
C GLN A 632 35.35 -20.49 -22.62
N LEU A 633 35.29 -20.67 -23.93
CA LEU A 633 35.27 -19.60 -24.93
C LEU A 633 34.01 -19.64 -25.77
N VAL A 634 33.46 -18.47 -26.09
CA VAL A 634 32.38 -18.30 -27.06
C VAL A 634 32.92 -17.59 -28.29
N ASP A 635 32.66 -18.17 -29.46
CA ASP A 635 33.08 -17.69 -30.76
C ASP A 635 31.87 -17.30 -31.59
N GLN A 636 31.72 -15.99 -31.82
CA GLN A 636 30.58 -15.41 -32.51
C GLN A 636 31.04 -14.61 -33.74
N ARG A 637 30.21 -14.52 -34.78
CA ARG A 637 30.51 -13.64 -35.91
C ARG A 637 30.54 -12.18 -35.46
N PHE A 638 31.47 -11.40 -36.00
CA PHE A 638 31.48 -9.95 -35.76
C PHE A 638 30.37 -9.27 -36.57
N CYS A 639 29.56 -8.46 -35.88
CA CYS A 639 28.50 -7.67 -36.49
C CYS A 639 28.98 -6.21 -36.67
N PRO A 640 29.34 -5.77 -37.89
CA PRO A 640 30.02 -4.49 -38.11
C PRO A 640 29.14 -3.27 -37.80
N ARG A 641 27.81 -3.41 -37.80
CA ARG A 641 26.88 -2.34 -37.45
C ARG A 641 26.83 -2.03 -35.95
N ILE A 642 27.68 -2.66 -35.12
CA ILE A 642 27.86 -2.24 -33.72
C ILE A 642 28.26 -0.76 -33.58
N VAL A 643 28.92 -0.19 -34.61
CA VAL A 643 29.24 1.25 -34.70
C VAL A 643 27.99 2.14 -34.74
N GLU A 644 26.85 1.61 -35.14
CA GLU A 644 25.56 2.30 -35.10
C GLU A 644 24.95 2.26 -33.69
N GLY A 645 25.44 1.37 -32.84
CA GLY A 645 25.08 1.19 -31.45
C GLY A 645 24.30 -0.09 -31.15
N GLU A 646 24.35 -0.51 -29.89
CA GLU A 646 23.60 -1.63 -29.36
C GLU A 646 22.30 -1.17 -28.68
N LEU A 647 21.27 -2.01 -28.71
CA LEU A 647 20.00 -1.75 -28.03
C LEU A 647 19.88 -2.60 -26.77
N ARG A 648 19.87 -1.98 -25.60
CA ARG A 648 19.55 -2.62 -24.32
C ARG A 648 18.06 -2.54 -24.05
N TYR A 649 17.39 -3.68 -24.08
CA TYR A 649 15.99 -3.84 -23.70
C TYR A 649 15.90 -4.08 -22.20
N ASN A 650 15.21 -3.20 -21.48
CA ASN A 650 14.98 -3.34 -20.04
C ASN A 650 13.68 -4.06 -19.78
N MET A 651 13.76 -5.19 -19.09
CA MET A 651 12.65 -6.12 -18.93
C MET A 651 12.27 -6.24 -17.45
N VAL A 652 10.97 -6.15 -17.17
CA VAL A 652 10.39 -6.55 -15.89
C VAL A 652 9.64 -7.86 -16.12
N ALA A 653 10.22 -8.97 -15.67
CA ALA A 653 9.79 -10.31 -16.06
C ALA A 653 9.67 -10.42 -17.60
N ASP A 654 8.49 -10.67 -18.12
CA ASP A 654 8.17 -10.80 -19.54
C ASP A 654 7.83 -9.46 -20.23
N THR A 655 7.92 -8.32 -19.52
CA THR A 655 7.40 -7.04 -19.98
C THR A 655 8.52 -6.04 -20.26
N LEU A 656 8.60 -5.55 -21.50
CA LEU A 656 9.51 -4.46 -21.90
C LEU A 656 9.06 -3.13 -21.28
N VAL A 657 9.97 -2.46 -20.57
CA VAL A 657 9.69 -1.16 -19.93
C VAL A 657 10.46 0.02 -20.53
N GLY A 658 11.52 -0.24 -21.28
CA GLY A 658 12.29 0.80 -21.95
C GLY A 658 13.46 0.25 -22.75
N ILE A 659 13.89 1.02 -23.75
CA ILE A 659 15.00 0.67 -24.64
C ILE A 659 16.08 1.73 -24.49
N ILE A 660 17.34 1.30 -24.36
CA ILE A 660 18.50 2.20 -24.32
C ILE A 660 19.34 1.89 -25.56
N HIS A 661 19.52 2.87 -26.42
CA HIS A 661 20.44 2.78 -27.54
C HIS A 661 21.79 3.36 -27.12
N LYS A 662 22.80 2.50 -27.05
CA LYS A 662 24.16 2.85 -26.65
C LYS A 662 25.03 2.87 -27.88
N LYS A 663 25.41 4.07 -28.32
CA LYS A 663 26.28 4.25 -29.48
C LYS A 663 27.72 4.45 -29.02
N PRO A 664 28.69 3.66 -29.53
CA PRO A 664 30.11 3.90 -29.27
C PRO A 664 30.52 5.34 -29.59
N LYS A 665 31.60 5.81 -28.96
CA LYS A 665 32.26 7.06 -29.36
C LYS A 665 32.65 6.98 -30.84
N GLU A 666 32.62 8.10 -31.54
CA GLU A 666 33.08 8.16 -32.94
C GLU A 666 34.50 7.56 -33.09
N GLY A 667 34.66 6.66 -34.06
CA GLY A 667 35.89 5.89 -34.28
C GLY A 667 36.08 4.67 -33.36
N GLY A 668 35.24 4.50 -32.33
CA GLY A 668 35.26 3.34 -31.43
C GLY A 668 34.20 2.29 -31.79
N ILE A 669 34.36 1.09 -31.22
CA ILE A 669 33.42 -0.03 -31.42
C ILE A 669 32.82 -0.56 -30.11
N SER A 670 33.37 -0.18 -28.95
CA SER A 670 32.82 -0.54 -27.63
C SER A 670 31.77 0.47 -27.14
N ALA A 671 30.58 -0.04 -26.81
CA ALA A 671 29.46 0.73 -26.23
C ALA A 671 29.44 0.70 -24.67
N VAL A 672 30.52 0.24 -24.04
CA VAL A 672 30.63 0.07 -22.59
C VAL A 672 30.65 1.43 -21.86
N GLY A 673 30.16 1.49 -20.62
CA GLY A 673 30.25 2.70 -19.79
C GLY A 673 31.70 3.13 -19.55
N GLY A 674 31.98 4.43 -19.66
CA GLY A 674 33.33 4.99 -19.48
C GLY A 674 34.15 5.15 -20.76
N THR A 675 33.71 4.60 -21.89
CA THR A 675 34.42 4.71 -23.20
C THR A 675 34.06 5.98 -23.99
N GLY A 676 33.18 6.84 -23.45
CA GLY A 676 32.65 8.02 -24.15
C GLY A 676 31.44 7.73 -25.05
N SER A 677 30.78 6.59 -24.84
CA SER A 677 29.56 6.21 -25.56
C SER A 677 28.38 7.16 -25.28
N VAL A 678 27.54 7.36 -26.29
CA VAL A 678 26.32 8.20 -26.22
C VAL A 678 25.10 7.32 -25.97
N TYR A 679 24.31 7.67 -24.97
CA TYR A 679 23.14 6.91 -24.54
C TYR A 679 21.85 7.65 -24.90
N THR A 680 20.97 7.00 -25.67
CA THR A 680 19.63 7.50 -25.98
C THR A 680 18.58 6.61 -25.36
N PHE A 681 17.57 7.20 -24.70
CA PHE A 681 16.54 6.47 -23.98
C PHE A 681 15.21 6.55 -24.74
N TYR A 682 14.59 5.40 -24.96
CA TYR A 682 13.32 5.25 -25.65
C TYR A 682 12.29 4.51 -24.78
N GLY A 683 11.01 4.79 -25.02
CA GLY A 683 9.92 4.04 -24.41
C GLY A 683 9.73 2.65 -25.05
N PRO A 684 8.95 1.76 -24.42
CA PRO A 684 8.75 0.38 -24.89
C PRO A 684 7.90 0.26 -26.18
N LYS A 685 7.38 1.38 -26.70
CA LYS A 685 6.57 1.45 -27.94
C LYS A 685 7.28 2.23 -29.05
N GLU A 686 8.60 2.33 -28.99
CA GLU A 686 9.39 3.05 -29.99
C GLU A 686 9.21 2.43 -31.39
N LYS A 687 8.80 3.25 -32.35
CA LYS A 687 8.48 2.79 -33.72
C LYS A 687 9.72 2.33 -34.46
N LYS A 688 10.88 2.95 -34.21
CA LYS A 688 12.15 2.61 -34.86
C LYS A 688 12.52 1.13 -34.70
N PHE A 689 12.15 0.53 -33.57
CA PHE A 689 12.52 -0.84 -33.22
C PHE A 689 11.31 -1.77 -33.15
N ALA A 690 10.16 -1.38 -33.71
CA ALA A 690 8.91 -2.11 -33.58
C ALA A 690 8.97 -3.52 -34.16
N GLY A 691 9.73 -3.73 -35.25
CA GLY A 691 9.97 -5.05 -35.85
C GLY A 691 10.63 -6.01 -34.87
N LEU A 692 11.80 -5.62 -34.36
CA LEU A 692 12.53 -6.36 -33.30
C LEU A 692 11.68 -6.54 -32.05
N THR A 693 11.04 -5.49 -31.55
CA THR A 693 10.21 -5.57 -30.34
C THR A 693 9.10 -6.59 -30.51
N LYS A 694 8.44 -6.62 -31.67
CA LYS A 694 7.38 -7.58 -31.95
C LYS A 694 7.93 -9.00 -31.96
N SER A 695 8.90 -9.31 -32.83
CA SER A 695 9.42 -10.68 -32.97
C SER A 695 10.05 -11.20 -31.67
N PHE A 696 10.79 -10.36 -30.95
CA PHE A 696 11.39 -10.74 -29.67
C PHE A 696 10.32 -11.12 -28.64
N LEU A 697 9.32 -10.26 -28.43
CA LEU A 697 8.32 -10.47 -27.39
C LEU A 697 7.30 -11.57 -27.73
N THR A 698 6.99 -11.79 -29.00
CA THR A 698 6.01 -12.80 -29.42
C THR A 698 6.63 -14.15 -29.72
N ASP A 699 7.78 -14.18 -30.38
CA ASP A 699 8.29 -15.40 -31.01
C ASP A 699 9.41 -16.04 -30.20
N ASP A 700 10.26 -15.25 -29.52
CA ASP A 700 11.47 -15.76 -28.88
C ASP A 700 11.42 -15.74 -27.35
N LEU A 701 10.83 -14.73 -26.72
CA LEU A 701 10.89 -14.50 -25.27
C LEU A 701 10.49 -15.72 -24.42
N SER A 702 9.42 -16.42 -24.81
CA SER A 702 8.94 -17.61 -24.10
C SER A 702 9.84 -18.84 -24.28
N LYS A 703 10.71 -18.85 -25.30
CA LYS A 703 11.62 -19.94 -25.63
C LYS A 703 13.00 -19.79 -24.96
N ILE A 704 13.34 -18.60 -24.46
CA ILE A 704 14.65 -18.33 -23.84
C ILE A 704 14.90 -19.29 -22.67
N MET A 705 14.03 -19.30 -21.66
CA MET A 705 14.23 -20.15 -20.47
C MET A 705 14.28 -21.65 -20.85
N PRO A 706 13.41 -22.17 -21.73
CA PRO A 706 13.55 -23.52 -22.29
C PRO A 706 14.88 -23.82 -22.98
N CYS A 707 15.33 -22.96 -23.90
CA CYS A 707 16.62 -23.15 -24.58
C CYS A 707 17.80 -23.21 -23.59
N LEU A 708 17.67 -22.55 -22.44
CA LEU A 708 18.69 -22.54 -21.39
C LEU A 708 18.58 -23.73 -20.42
N GLY A 709 17.58 -24.59 -20.56
CA GLY A 709 17.30 -25.69 -19.63
C GLY A 709 16.72 -25.23 -18.29
N LEU A 710 16.05 -24.06 -18.27
CA LEU A 710 15.51 -23.40 -17.09
C LEU A 710 13.98 -23.30 -17.11
N GLU A 711 13.31 -24.26 -17.72
CA GLU A 711 11.84 -24.28 -17.94
C GLU A 711 11.04 -24.15 -16.64
N SER A 712 11.59 -24.66 -15.54
CA SER A 712 10.97 -24.61 -14.21
C SER A 712 11.21 -23.31 -13.45
N GLU A 713 12.14 -22.46 -13.90
CA GLU A 713 12.42 -21.18 -13.25
C GLU A 713 11.65 -20.04 -13.94
N PRO A 714 11.09 -19.10 -13.17
CA PRO A 714 10.54 -17.89 -13.76
C PRO A 714 11.66 -17.06 -14.37
N ILE A 715 11.35 -16.39 -15.49
CA ILE A 715 12.23 -15.35 -16.04
C ILE A 715 12.52 -14.28 -14.96
N PRO A 716 13.74 -13.70 -14.90
CA PRO A 716 14.12 -12.78 -13.84
C PRO A 716 13.15 -11.59 -13.68
N LEU A 717 12.97 -11.11 -12.44
CA LEU A 717 12.13 -9.94 -12.19
C LEU A 717 12.64 -8.67 -12.88
N TRP A 718 13.97 -8.49 -12.95
CA TRP A 718 14.62 -7.39 -13.63
C TRP A 718 15.84 -7.91 -14.36
N TRP A 719 15.88 -7.72 -15.67
CA TRP A 719 16.97 -8.16 -16.52
C TRP A 719 17.02 -7.34 -17.81
N THR A 720 18.10 -7.49 -18.56
CA THR A 720 18.24 -6.86 -19.87
C THR A 720 18.70 -7.84 -20.93
N SER A 721 18.35 -7.52 -22.17
CA SER A 721 18.86 -8.15 -23.38
C SER A 721 19.49 -7.08 -24.26
N ASP A 722 20.74 -7.27 -24.65
CA ASP A 722 21.49 -6.30 -25.43
C ASP A 722 21.61 -6.81 -26.88
N PHE A 723 21.04 -6.06 -27.83
CA PHE A 723 20.92 -6.43 -29.23
C PHE A 723 21.88 -5.66 -30.13
N ILE A 724 22.43 -6.37 -31.11
CA ILE A 724 23.31 -5.81 -32.14
C ILE A 724 22.67 -6.06 -33.50
N ASN A 725 22.73 -5.07 -34.38
CA ASN A 725 22.24 -5.23 -35.75
C ASN A 725 23.24 -6.09 -36.54
N SER A 726 22.76 -7.22 -37.06
CA SER A 726 23.57 -8.20 -37.79
C SER A 726 23.37 -8.11 -39.31
N SER A 727 22.44 -7.30 -39.79
CA SER A 727 22.19 -7.13 -41.22
C SER A 727 23.32 -6.36 -41.90
N PRO A 728 23.50 -6.54 -43.22
CA PRO A 728 24.39 -5.69 -44.00
C PRO A 728 24.05 -4.19 -43.89
N PRO A 729 25.03 -3.28 -43.94
CA PRO A 729 24.77 -1.84 -44.03
C PRO A 729 23.85 -1.50 -45.20
N GLY A 730 22.89 -0.59 -44.98
CA GLY A 730 21.90 -0.19 -45.99
C GLY A 730 20.66 -1.09 -46.09
N THR A 731 20.55 -2.14 -45.25
CA THR A 731 19.32 -2.94 -45.14
C THR A 731 18.14 -2.07 -44.70
N ASP A 732 16.98 -2.23 -45.34
CA ASP A 732 15.74 -1.52 -44.95
C ASP A 732 15.40 -1.86 -43.49
N PRO A 733 15.08 -0.87 -42.62
CA PRO A 733 14.72 -1.10 -41.22
C PRO A 733 13.70 -2.23 -40.97
N LYS A 734 12.79 -2.50 -41.90
CA LYS A 734 11.79 -3.57 -41.77
C LYS A 734 12.39 -4.98 -41.94
N ASP A 735 13.54 -5.08 -42.62
CA ASP A 735 14.23 -6.32 -42.98
C ASP A 735 15.50 -6.52 -42.11
N GLU A 736 15.74 -5.63 -41.14
CA GLU A 736 16.87 -5.73 -40.24
C GLU A 736 16.76 -6.93 -39.29
N LYS A 737 17.85 -7.69 -39.18
CA LYS A 737 18.02 -8.79 -38.24
C LYS A 737 18.88 -8.33 -37.07
N TRP A 738 18.31 -8.42 -35.88
CA TRP A 738 18.97 -8.08 -34.64
C TRP A 738 19.24 -9.35 -33.84
N ILE A 739 20.45 -9.46 -33.28
CA ILE A 739 20.89 -10.62 -32.51
C ILE A 739 21.27 -10.23 -31.09
N VAL A 740 21.08 -11.12 -30.14
CA VAL A 740 21.52 -10.89 -28.74
C VAL A 740 23.03 -11.03 -28.65
N GLY A 741 23.67 -9.98 -28.13
CA GLY A 741 25.08 -9.97 -27.76
C GLY A 741 25.32 -10.47 -26.33
N GLU A 742 24.38 -10.21 -25.42
CA GLU A 742 24.37 -10.68 -24.02
C GLU A 742 23.01 -10.55 -23.34
N PHE A 743 22.79 -11.38 -22.31
CA PHE A 743 21.74 -11.19 -21.31
C PHE A 743 22.37 -10.78 -19.97
N ASN A 744 21.72 -9.87 -19.26
CA ASN A 744 22.12 -9.51 -17.90
C ASN A 744 20.94 -9.70 -16.95
N CYS A 745 21.08 -10.59 -15.95
CA CYS A 745 20.00 -10.92 -15.02
C CYS A 745 20.38 -10.70 -13.54
N SER A 746 21.63 -10.40 -13.23
CA SER A 746 22.12 -10.15 -11.87
C SER A 746 22.50 -8.68 -11.70
N CYS A 747 21.95 -8.04 -10.66
CA CYS A 747 22.30 -6.68 -10.26
C CYS A 747 22.34 -5.65 -11.40
N VAL A 748 21.43 -5.75 -12.37
CA VAL A 748 21.33 -4.75 -13.43
C VAL A 748 20.76 -3.45 -12.86
N GLY A 749 21.35 -2.32 -13.24
CA GLY A 749 20.95 -1.00 -12.78
C GLY A 749 19.70 -0.45 -13.45
N ILE A 750 18.81 0.20 -12.69
CA ILE A 750 17.80 1.10 -13.27
C ILE A 750 18.48 2.43 -13.60
N SER A 751 18.73 2.73 -14.88
CA SER A 751 19.47 3.94 -15.29
C SER A 751 18.85 5.25 -14.77
N LYS A 752 17.53 5.28 -14.61
CA LYS A 752 16.79 6.43 -14.07
C LYS A 752 17.05 6.70 -12.58
N CYS A 753 17.65 5.75 -11.87
CA CYS A 753 18.08 5.91 -10.49
C CYS A 753 19.55 6.34 -10.36
N LEU A 754 20.32 6.46 -11.46
CA LEU A 754 21.74 6.83 -11.39
C LEU A 754 22.05 8.10 -10.58
N PRO A 755 21.20 9.15 -10.57
CA PRO A 755 21.43 10.31 -9.71
C PRO A 755 21.44 10.02 -8.20
N ALA A 756 20.95 8.84 -7.77
CA ALA A 756 21.05 8.38 -6.38
C ALA A 756 22.37 7.66 -6.06
N CYS A 757 23.21 7.41 -7.06
CA CYS A 757 24.50 6.74 -6.90
C CYS A 757 25.56 7.75 -6.49
N VAL A 758 26.39 7.40 -5.51
CA VAL A 758 27.50 8.24 -5.07
C VAL A 758 28.54 8.33 -6.18
N THR A 759 28.98 9.55 -6.49
CA THR A 759 30.11 9.85 -7.38
C THR A 759 31.08 10.79 -6.67
N PRO A 760 32.31 11.00 -7.18
CA PRO A 760 33.22 12.00 -6.62
C PRO A 760 32.61 13.41 -6.53
N GLU A 761 31.70 13.75 -7.45
CA GLU A 761 31.00 15.04 -7.51
C GLU A 761 29.72 15.09 -6.66
N ALA A 762 29.20 13.93 -6.24
CA ALA A 762 27.96 13.78 -5.50
C ALA A 762 28.13 12.75 -4.37
N ASP A 763 29.02 13.05 -3.42
CA ASP A 763 29.43 12.16 -2.33
C ASP A 763 28.31 11.80 -1.34
N LYS A 764 27.19 12.55 -1.37
CA LYS A 764 26.00 12.38 -0.53
C LYS A 764 24.74 11.98 -1.30
N ALA A 765 24.86 11.56 -2.56
CA ALA A 765 23.73 11.16 -3.38
C ALA A 765 22.88 10.06 -2.74
N SER A 766 21.56 10.21 -2.85
CA SER A 766 20.56 9.38 -2.19
C SER A 766 19.33 9.18 -3.10
N TYR A 767 18.42 8.30 -2.70
CA TYR A 767 17.17 8.06 -3.44
C TYR A 767 16.33 9.34 -3.63
N SER A 768 16.49 10.34 -2.76
CA SER A 768 15.80 11.63 -2.86
C SER A 768 16.34 12.53 -3.97
N ASP A 769 17.55 12.27 -4.47
CA ASP A 769 18.22 13.10 -5.48
C ASP A 769 17.83 12.72 -6.91
N ILE A 770 17.02 11.66 -7.08
CA ILE A 770 16.44 11.30 -8.38
C ILE A 770 15.50 12.43 -8.84
N PRO A 771 15.72 13.02 -10.03
CA PRO A 771 14.88 14.09 -10.56
C PRO A 771 13.41 13.67 -10.64
N LYS A 772 12.49 14.60 -10.36
CA LYS A 772 11.04 14.32 -10.38
C LYS A 772 10.55 13.68 -11.69
N LYS A 773 11.13 14.08 -12.83
CA LYS A 773 10.82 13.52 -14.16
C LYS A 773 11.14 12.02 -14.23
N ASP A 774 12.28 11.62 -13.68
CA ASP A 774 12.76 10.23 -13.71
C ASP A 774 12.12 9.39 -12.61
N MET A 775 11.85 9.99 -11.44
CA MET A 775 11.14 9.34 -10.32
C MET A 775 9.76 8.80 -10.72
N THR A 776 9.08 9.46 -11.67
CA THR A 776 7.78 8.98 -12.19
C THR A 776 7.93 7.64 -12.91
N GLU A 777 9.00 7.48 -13.71
CA GLU A 777 9.29 6.23 -14.40
C GLU A 777 9.82 5.16 -13.44
N VAL A 778 10.68 5.55 -12.49
CA VAL A 778 11.18 4.67 -11.43
C VAL A 778 10.03 4.05 -10.64
N LYS A 779 9.03 4.85 -10.25
CA LYS A 779 7.82 4.36 -9.58
C LYS A 779 7.02 3.41 -10.47
N LYS A 780 6.86 3.70 -11.76
CA LYS A 780 6.16 2.80 -12.70
C LYS A 780 6.87 1.44 -12.83
N ILE A 781 8.19 1.44 -12.94
CA ILE A 781 9.02 0.22 -12.98
C ILE A 781 8.87 -0.55 -11.66
N GLY A 782 8.99 0.13 -10.53
CA GLY A 782 8.78 -0.44 -9.19
C GLY A 782 7.40 -1.10 -9.04
N SER A 783 6.32 -0.38 -9.34
CA SER A 783 4.97 -0.95 -9.25
C SER A 783 4.76 -2.14 -10.19
N LEU A 784 5.38 -2.16 -11.37
CA LEU A 784 5.32 -3.32 -12.26
C LEU A 784 6.12 -4.51 -11.69
N LEU A 785 7.31 -4.29 -11.11
CA LEU A 785 8.09 -5.30 -10.41
C LEU A 785 7.25 -5.95 -9.31
N GLY A 786 6.59 -5.14 -8.48
CA GLY A 786 5.66 -5.60 -7.44
C GLY A 786 4.54 -6.49 -7.97
N ARG A 787 3.85 -6.03 -9.03
CA ARG A 787 2.76 -6.79 -9.67
C ARG A 787 3.22 -8.12 -10.28
N LYS A 788 4.39 -8.15 -10.92
CA LYS A 788 4.93 -9.39 -11.50
C LYS A 788 5.40 -10.35 -10.40
N ALA A 789 6.07 -9.84 -9.36
CA ALA A 789 6.50 -10.65 -8.22
C ALA A 789 5.32 -11.31 -7.52
N ILE A 790 4.27 -10.56 -7.16
CA ILE A 790 3.09 -11.16 -6.50
C ILE A 790 2.36 -12.16 -7.40
N GLY A 791 2.33 -11.92 -8.71
CA GLY A 791 1.76 -12.85 -9.68
C GLY A 791 2.53 -14.17 -9.75
N ILE A 792 3.86 -14.12 -9.77
CA ILE A 792 4.72 -15.32 -9.74
C ILE A 792 4.51 -16.10 -8.44
N LEU A 793 4.53 -15.43 -7.28
CA LEU A 793 4.34 -16.07 -5.98
C LEU A 793 2.95 -16.69 -5.84
N SER A 794 1.91 -15.99 -6.29
CA SER A 794 0.53 -16.49 -6.22
C SER A 794 0.33 -17.73 -7.08
N LYS A 795 0.95 -17.79 -8.28
CA LYS A 795 0.93 -18.99 -9.13
C LYS A 795 1.69 -20.16 -8.49
N GLY A 796 2.88 -19.90 -7.93
CA GLY A 796 3.65 -20.91 -7.22
C GLY A 796 2.89 -21.50 -6.03
N ALA A 797 2.26 -20.65 -5.21
CA ALA A 797 1.45 -21.08 -4.08
C ALA A 797 0.22 -21.90 -4.49
N ALA A 798 -0.40 -21.58 -5.64
CA ALA A 798 -1.51 -22.37 -6.18
C ALA A 798 -1.04 -23.76 -6.64
N GLN A 799 0.10 -23.83 -7.34
CA GLN A 799 0.70 -25.10 -7.78
C GLN A 799 1.08 -25.98 -6.59
N GLU A 800 1.73 -25.42 -5.56
CA GLU A 800 2.12 -26.16 -4.36
C GLU A 800 0.90 -26.76 -3.63
N ARG A 801 -0.23 -26.03 -3.58
CA ARG A 801 -1.49 -26.55 -3.04
C ARG A 801 -2.01 -27.72 -3.86
N GLN A 802 -1.99 -27.60 -5.19
CA GLN A 802 -2.41 -28.67 -6.08
C GLN A 802 -1.52 -29.91 -5.92
N ASP A 803 -0.20 -29.73 -5.81
CA ASP A 803 0.74 -30.83 -5.61
C ASP A 803 0.54 -31.50 -4.24
N LYS A 804 0.30 -30.73 -3.17
CA LYS A 804 -0.06 -31.26 -1.84
C LYS A 804 -1.39 -32.02 -1.86
N GLN A 805 -2.39 -31.53 -2.59
CA GLN A 805 -3.65 -32.23 -2.79
C GLN A 805 -3.44 -33.55 -3.53
N VAL A 806 -2.64 -33.55 -4.61
CA VAL A 806 -2.28 -34.75 -5.37
C VAL A 806 -1.48 -35.75 -4.53
N GLU A 807 -0.53 -35.30 -3.71
CA GLU A 807 0.24 -36.19 -2.84
C GLU A 807 -0.62 -36.78 -1.71
N SER A 808 -1.50 -35.97 -1.12
CA SER A 808 -2.51 -36.45 -0.17
C SER A 808 -3.41 -37.51 -0.81
N LEU A 809 -3.85 -37.29 -2.06
CA LEU A 809 -4.61 -38.28 -2.83
C LEU A 809 -3.82 -39.56 -3.09
N LYS A 810 -2.54 -39.46 -3.48
CA LYS A 810 -1.64 -40.61 -3.66
C LYS A 810 -1.44 -41.40 -2.37
N GLN A 811 -1.30 -40.73 -1.23
CA GLN A 811 -1.21 -41.39 0.07
C GLN A 811 -2.49 -42.12 0.44
N ILE A 812 -3.66 -41.51 0.19
CA ILE A 812 -4.97 -42.16 0.36
C ILE A 812 -5.06 -43.42 -0.52
N LEU A 813 -4.70 -43.31 -1.80
CA LEU A 813 -4.74 -44.44 -2.75
C LEU A 813 -3.74 -45.56 -2.40
N LYS A 814 -2.56 -45.22 -1.85
CA LYS A 814 -1.57 -46.20 -1.36
C LYS A 814 -2.00 -46.90 -0.07
N SER A 815 -2.95 -46.34 0.70
CA SER A 815 -3.42 -46.91 1.97
C SER A 815 -4.44 -48.04 1.82
N VAL A 816 -4.68 -48.52 0.60
CA VAL A 816 -5.68 -49.54 0.26
C VAL A 816 -5.02 -50.92 0.20
N SER A 817 -5.37 -51.82 1.12
CA SER A 817 -5.14 -53.26 0.95
C SER A 817 -6.25 -53.85 0.07
N ALA A 818 -5.97 -54.98 -0.59
CA ALA A 818 -6.87 -55.66 -1.54
C ALA A 818 -8.25 -56.07 -0.97
N GLU A 819 -8.49 -55.90 0.33
CA GLU A 819 -9.74 -56.21 1.02
C GLU A 819 -10.34 -54.93 1.64
N GLY A 820 -11.38 -54.37 1.01
CA GLY A 820 -12.32 -53.42 1.65
C GLY A 820 -12.46 -52.04 1.00
N ASN A 821 -13.43 -51.90 0.08
CA ASN A 821 -13.71 -50.70 -0.72
C ASN A 821 -14.41 -49.54 0.04
N SER A 822 -14.96 -49.76 1.25
CA SER A 822 -15.77 -48.77 1.97
C SER A 822 -14.96 -47.66 2.64
N SER A 823 -13.79 -47.98 3.20
CA SER A 823 -12.87 -47.01 3.84
C SER A 823 -12.28 -46.00 2.85
N LEU A 824 -12.04 -46.42 1.60
CA LEU A 824 -11.45 -45.58 0.57
C LEU A 824 -12.42 -44.50 0.11
N VAL A 825 -13.71 -44.84 -0.08
CA VAL A 825 -14.73 -43.88 -0.51
C VAL A 825 -14.89 -42.76 0.51
N GLU A 826 -14.88 -43.07 1.81
CA GLU A 826 -14.98 -42.06 2.86
C GLU A 826 -13.75 -41.14 2.92
N LYS A 827 -12.54 -41.70 2.81
CA LYS A 827 -11.30 -40.92 2.73
C LYS A 827 -11.25 -40.01 1.50
N LEU A 828 -11.70 -40.49 0.34
CA LEU A 828 -11.79 -39.69 -0.89
C LEU A 828 -12.86 -38.59 -0.80
N MET A 829 -14.01 -38.88 -0.17
CA MET A 829 -15.07 -37.88 0.03
C MET A 829 -14.66 -36.79 1.02
N ASN A 830 -13.91 -37.14 2.07
CA ASN A 830 -13.34 -36.15 2.99
C ASN A 830 -12.23 -35.32 2.32
N TRP A 831 -11.34 -35.94 1.53
CA TRP A 831 -10.35 -35.22 0.73
C TRP A 831 -10.96 -34.27 -0.30
N LYS A 832 -12.09 -34.64 -0.92
CA LYS A 832 -12.81 -33.77 -1.88
C LYS A 832 -13.49 -32.57 -1.20
N ARG A 833 -13.81 -32.67 0.10
CA ARG A 833 -14.44 -31.60 0.88
C ARG A 833 -13.42 -30.58 1.44
N SER A 834 -12.17 -30.99 1.65
CA SER A 834 -11.04 -30.15 2.09
C SER A 834 -10.35 -29.46 0.92
#